data_AF-A0A2U1MQS9-F1
#
_entry.id   AF-A0A2U1MQS9-F1
#
_cell.length_a   1.000
_cell.length_b   1.000
_cell.length_c   1.000
_cell.angle_alpha   90.00
_cell.angle_beta   90.00
_cell.angle_gamma   90.00
#
_symmetry.space_group_name_H-M   'P 1'
#
loop_
_entity.id
_entity.type
_entity.pdbx_description
1 polymer ?
#
loop_
_entity_poly.entity_id
_entity_poly.type
_entity_poly.pdbx_seq_one_letter_code
_entity_poly.pdbx_strand_id
1 'polypeptide(L)'
;MAEPVELFLKIGLDERTAKNTIANNKVTTNLLSVINEAGVTDGCDRSTGNLLYTVATKFPANALVHRPKLLEYIVSSKIKTPAQLEAAFAFVTITGSENLDINKFEEACGVGIEVSLEDIERTVDEIFEEKKSAIIEQRYRTNVGDLFAHVRKKQSWADPKIVKQLIDSKLYALLGEKTAADNEKPVKKKKEKPAKVEDKGTTKEAPEAVPSEEELNPYSIFPAPEENYKVHTEVFFSDRPVLRACNSKAILEKHLKTTGGKVLTRFPPEPNGYLHIGHAKAMFVDFGLAKDRGGGCYLRFDDTNPEAEKKEYIDHIEEIVGWMGWKPFKITYTSDYFQELYDLAVELIRRGHAYVDHQTGDEIKEYREKKMNSPWRDRPISESLELFKKMKEGGIPEGEATLRMKQDMQSDNGNMYDLIAYRIKFTPHPHAGDKWCIYPSYDYAHCIVDSLENITHSLCTLEFETRRASYYWLLDALSLYQPYVWEYSRLNITNTVMSKRKLNRLVTENYVDGWDDPRLMTLAGLRRRGVTSTAINTFVRGIGITRSDGSMIRLERLEYHVREELNKTASRTMVVLHPLKVVITNLEASSVIDLDAKKWPDAPNDDASSYYKVPFSNVVYIEQTDFRLKDSKDYYGLAPGKTVLLRYAFPIKCTEVVLSEDKTTVSEIRAEYDPDKKTKPKGVLHWVAEPSPGVDPLKVEVRLFDKLFKSENPGELDNWLDDLNPESKVVIPCAYGVPSLKFAEVEDKFQFERLGYFVADKDSTPEKLIFNRIVTLRDTYKPGSK
;
A
#
# COMPACT_ATOMS: atom_id res chain seq x y z
N MET A 1 39.14 -1.07 -17.24
CA MET A 1 38.00 -1.96 -17.54
C MET A 1 37.59 -2.57 -16.22
N ALA A 2 36.29 -2.66 -15.94
CA ALA A 2 35.78 -3.35 -14.76
C ALA A 2 36.13 -4.86 -14.81
N GLU A 3 36.14 -5.55 -13.68
CA GLU A 3 36.29 -7.01 -13.70
C GLU A 3 35.06 -7.68 -14.33
N PRO A 4 35.22 -8.82 -15.03
CA PRO A 4 34.08 -9.58 -15.54
C PRO A 4 33.08 -9.98 -14.44
N VAL A 5 33.54 -10.15 -13.19
CA VAL A 5 32.67 -10.40 -12.03
C VAL A 5 31.68 -9.24 -11.85
N GLU A 6 32.20 -8.00 -11.80
CA GLU A 6 31.41 -6.80 -11.57
C GLU A 6 30.39 -6.58 -12.70
N LEU A 7 30.79 -6.80 -13.96
CA LEU A 7 29.89 -6.68 -15.10
C LEU A 7 28.77 -7.74 -15.09
N PHE A 8 29.06 -8.96 -14.65
CA PHE A 8 28.04 -10.03 -14.57
C PHE A 8 27.08 -9.83 -13.39
N LEU A 9 27.56 -9.27 -12.27
CA LEU A 9 26.70 -8.85 -11.15
C LEU A 9 25.83 -7.62 -11.52
N LYS A 10 26.37 -6.66 -12.28
CA LYS A 10 25.62 -5.47 -12.76
C LYS A 10 24.45 -5.79 -13.67
N ILE A 11 24.46 -6.93 -14.37
CA ILE A 11 23.31 -7.44 -15.13
C ILE A 11 22.47 -8.44 -14.30
N GLY A 12 22.50 -8.37 -12.97
CA GLY A 12 21.59 -9.11 -12.09
C GLY A 12 21.79 -10.63 -12.02
N LEU A 13 22.91 -11.17 -12.53
CA LEU A 13 23.25 -12.58 -12.29
C LEU A 13 23.65 -12.78 -10.84
N ASP A 14 23.18 -13.87 -10.23
CA ASP A 14 23.57 -14.21 -8.86
C ASP A 14 25.07 -14.53 -8.77
N GLU A 15 25.67 -14.29 -7.60
CA GLU A 15 27.11 -14.40 -7.38
C GLU A 15 27.67 -15.80 -7.74
N ARG A 16 26.89 -16.86 -7.52
CA ARG A 16 27.27 -18.24 -7.86
C ARG A 16 27.24 -18.44 -9.38
N THR A 17 26.22 -17.96 -10.08
CA THR A 17 26.15 -17.99 -11.55
C THR A 17 27.25 -17.13 -12.18
N ALA A 18 27.52 -15.93 -11.67
CA ALA A 18 28.62 -15.07 -12.13
C ALA A 18 29.99 -15.76 -11.98
N LYS A 19 30.30 -16.31 -10.81
CA LYS A 19 31.55 -17.05 -10.55
C LYS A 19 31.67 -18.32 -11.40
N ASN A 20 30.59 -19.09 -11.56
CA ASN A 20 30.55 -20.27 -12.44
C ASN A 20 30.73 -19.90 -13.92
N THR A 21 30.20 -18.75 -14.35
CA THR A 21 30.34 -18.27 -15.74
C THR A 21 31.79 -17.98 -16.06
N ILE A 22 32.50 -17.30 -15.15
CA ILE A 22 33.91 -16.90 -15.34
C ILE A 22 34.83 -18.11 -15.46
N ALA A 23 34.53 -19.22 -14.76
CA ALA A 23 35.24 -20.49 -14.92
C ALA A 23 35.10 -21.12 -16.33
N ASN A 24 34.21 -20.60 -17.19
CA ASN A 24 34.03 -21.05 -18.57
C ASN A 24 34.35 -19.91 -19.55
N ASN A 25 35.64 -19.76 -19.89
CA ASN A 25 36.18 -18.74 -20.80
C ASN A 25 35.35 -18.49 -22.07
N LYS A 26 34.69 -19.52 -22.64
CA LYS A 26 33.84 -19.38 -23.84
C LYS A 26 32.56 -18.61 -23.53
N VAL A 27 31.88 -18.94 -22.42
CA VAL A 27 30.69 -18.23 -21.97
C VAL A 27 31.06 -16.83 -21.45
N THR A 28 32.17 -16.69 -20.73
CA THR A 28 32.72 -15.37 -20.32
C THR A 28 32.87 -14.43 -21.51
N THR A 29 33.54 -14.88 -22.57
CA THR A 29 33.75 -14.08 -23.79
C THR A 29 32.44 -13.78 -24.51
N ASN A 30 31.55 -14.77 -24.66
CA ASN A 30 30.22 -14.56 -25.26
C ASN A 30 29.38 -13.54 -24.49
N LEU A 31 29.38 -13.61 -23.16
CA LEU A 31 28.56 -12.76 -22.30
C LEU A 31 29.07 -11.32 -22.29
N LEU A 32 30.39 -11.12 -22.27
CA LEU A 32 30.97 -9.79 -22.46
C LEU A 32 30.64 -9.19 -23.84
N SER A 33 30.65 -10.01 -24.90
CA SER A 33 30.18 -9.60 -26.25
C SER A 33 28.71 -9.14 -26.20
N VAL A 34 27.83 -9.95 -25.59
CA VAL A 34 26.40 -9.68 -25.46
C VAL A 34 26.11 -8.42 -24.62
N ILE A 35 26.79 -8.21 -23.50
CA ILE A 35 26.63 -7.02 -22.64
C ILE A 35 27.00 -5.74 -23.41
N ASN A 36 28.11 -5.78 -24.17
CA ASN A 36 28.56 -4.66 -24.99
C ASN A 36 27.63 -4.39 -26.18
N GLU A 37 27.15 -5.45 -26.87
CA GLU A 37 26.22 -5.33 -28.00
C GLU A 37 24.81 -4.88 -27.58
N ALA A 38 24.39 -5.21 -26.35
CA ALA A 38 23.15 -4.74 -25.75
C ALA A 38 23.25 -3.31 -25.16
N GLY A 39 24.46 -2.76 -25.01
CA GLY A 39 24.69 -1.43 -24.43
C GLY A 39 24.47 -1.34 -22.91
N VAL A 40 24.39 -2.46 -22.19
CA VAL A 40 24.03 -2.51 -20.76
C VAL A 40 25.25 -2.58 -19.83
N THR A 41 26.38 -1.97 -20.21
CA THR A 41 27.64 -2.00 -19.44
C THR A 41 27.55 -1.33 -18.07
N ASP A 42 26.59 -0.41 -17.89
CA ASP A 42 26.32 0.25 -16.62
C ASP A 42 25.35 -0.54 -15.72
N GLY A 43 24.64 -1.52 -16.28
CA GLY A 43 23.76 -2.46 -15.59
C GLY A 43 22.39 -2.62 -16.28
N CYS A 44 21.63 -3.65 -15.86
CA CYS A 44 20.22 -3.84 -16.22
C CYS A 44 19.49 -4.67 -15.16
N ASP A 45 18.17 -4.79 -15.26
CA ASP A 45 17.37 -5.59 -14.33
C ASP A 45 17.65 -7.10 -14.48
N ARG A 46 17.30 -7.86 -13.43
CA ARG A 46 17.53 -9.30 -13.36
C ARG A 46 16.79 -10.11 -14.41
N SER A 47 15.63 -9.66 -14.90
CA SER A 47 14.88 -10.39 -15.95
C SER A 47 15.57 -10.25 -17.31
N THR A 48 15.90 -9.01 -17.69
CA THR A 48 16.76 -8.70 -18.85
C THR A 48 18.09 -9.45 -18.76
N GLY A 49 18.77 -9.39 -17.62
CA GLY A 49 20.02 -10.10 -17.35
C GLY A 49 19.99 -11.60 -17.60
N ASN A 50 18.95 -12.28 -17.11
CA ASN A 50 18.75 -13.71 -17.34
C ASN A 50 18.48 -14.04 -18.82
N LEU A 51 17.79 -13.17 -19.55
CA LEU A 51 17.58 -13.31 -21.00
C LEU A 51 18.91 -13.10 -21.77
N LEU A 52 19.69 -12.08 -21.43
CA LEU A 52 21.03 -11.82 -21.99
C LEU A 52 22.00 -12.98 -21.73
N TYR A 53 21.99 -13.55 -20.52
CA TYR A 53 22.77 -14.75 -20.19
C TYR A 53 22.31 -15.98 -21.00
N THR A 54 21.00 -16.11 -21.24
CA THR A 54 20.44 -17.15 -22.09
C THR A 54 20.87 -16.96 -23.56
N VAL A 55 20.95 -15.72 -24.07
CA VAL A 55 21.55 -15.42 -25.38
C VAL A 55 23.03 -15.82 -25.41
N ALA A 56 23.83 -15.41 -24.43
CA ALA A 56 25.27 -15.71 -24.39
C ALA A 56 25.60 -17.22 -24.33
N THR A 57 24.70 -18.02 -23.76
CA THR A 57 24.87 -19.48 -23.59
C THR A 57 24.22 -20.32 -24.70
N LYS A 58 23.10 -19.89 -25.30
CA LYS A 58 22.31 -20.70 -26.25
C LYS A 58 22.20 -20.16 -27.68
N PHE A 59 22.54 -18.90 -27.95
CA PHE A 59 22.19 -18.28 -29.24
C PHE A 59 22.77 -19.05 -30.44
N PRO A 60 21.97 -19.33 -31.49
CA PRO A 60 22.36 -20.19 -32.62
C PRO A 60 23.52 -19.61 -33.44
N ALA A 61 24.59 -20.41 -33.58
CA ALA A 61 25.84 -19.98 -34.22
C ALA A 61 25.70 -19.69 -35.73
N ASN A 62 24.71 -20.27 -36.42
CA ASN A 62 24.44 -20.00 -37.83
C ASN A 62 23.70 -18.67 -38.08
N ALA A 63 23.29 -17.96 -37.03
CA ALA A 63 22.44 -16.77 -37.11
C ALA A 63 23.00 -15.53 -36.39
N LEU A 64 24.32 -15.51 -36.12
CA LEU A 64 24.98 -14.47 -35.32
C LEU A 64 24.76 -13.03 -35.84
N VAL A 65 24.49 -12.86 -37.13
CA VAL A 65 24.13 -11.57 -37.76
C VAL A 65 22.86 -10.94 -37.16
N HIS A 66 21.96 -11.74 -36.57
CA HIS A 66 20.72 -11.26 -35.94
C HIS A 66 20.87 -10.98 -34.44
N ARG A 67 22.00 -11.35 -33.82
CA ARG A 67 22.18 -11.20 -32.36
C ARG A 67 21.99 -9.75 -31.89
N PRO A 68 22.59 -8.71 -32.51
CA PRO A 68 22.40 -7.33 -32.06
C PRO A 68 20.93 -6.88 -32.11
N LYS A 69 20.17 -7.32 -33.13
CA LYS A 69 18.74 -6.99 -33.22
C LYS A 69 17.92 -7.72 -32.16
N LEU A 70 18.19 -8.99 -31.87
CA LEU A 70 17.53 -9.69 -30.76
C LEU A 70 17.81 -9.00 -29.40
N LEU A 71 19.02 -8.49 -29.18
CA LEU A 71 19.39 -7.77 -27.96
C LEU A 71 18.61 -6.46 -27.82
N GLU A 72 18.40 -5.71 -28.91
CA GLU A 72 17.52 -4.54 -28.94
C GLU A 72 16.09 -4.87 -28.48
N TYR A 73 15.54 -6.02 -28.89
CA TYR A 73 14.21 -6.48 -28.49
C TYR A 73 14.12 -6.90 -27.00
N ILE A 74 15.21 -7.39 -26.42
CA ILE A 74 15.27 -7.73 -24.99
C ILE A 74 15.39 -6.43 -24.17
N VAL A 75 16.32 -5.53 -24.51
CA VAL A 75 16.56 -4.27 -23.78
C VAL A 75 15.37 -3.30 -23.89
N SER A 76 14.66 -3.28 -25.02
CA SER A 76 13.39 -2.52 -25.16
C SER A 76 12.19 -3.21 -24.52
N SER A 77 12.37 -4.32 -23.79
CA SER A 77 11.29 -5.09 -23.15
C SER A 77 10.19 -5.56 -24.12
N LYS A 78 10.49 -5.74 -25.41
CA LYS A 78 9.60 -6.36 -26.41
C LYS A 78 9.56 -7.89 -26.26
N ILE A 79 10.70 -8.50 -25.93
CA ILE A 79 10.84 -9.91 -25.56
C ILE A 79 11.07 -9.97 -24.06
N LYS A 80 10.01 -10.27 -23.29
CA LYS A 80 9.99 -10.23 -21.82
C LYS A 80 10.18 -11.62 -21.19
N THR A 81 9.91 -12.69 -21.93
CA THR A 81 9.82 -14.06 -21.37
C THR A 81 10.79 -15.05 -22.03
N PRO A 82 11.21 -16.11 -21.31
CA PRO A 82 11.97 -17.21 -21.91
C PRO A 82 11.23 -17.93 -23.04
N ALA A 83 9.89 -17.91 -23.06
CA ALA A 83 9.11 -18.51 -24.15
C ALA A 83 9.26 -17.74 -25.46
N GLN A 84 9.15 -16.41 -25.40
CA GLN A 84 9.40 -15.52 -26.54
C GLN A 84 10.86 -15.61 -27.01
N LEU A 85 11.82 -15.74 -26.08
CA LEU A 85 13.25 -15.88 -26.43
C LEU A 85 13.58 -17.22 -27.12
N GLU A 86 13.04 -18.35 -26.65
CA GLU A 86 13.24 -19.65 -27.31
C GLU A 86 12.53 -19.70 -28.68
N ALA A 87 11.39 -19.01 -28.84
CA ALA A 87 10.73 -18.83 -30.14
C ALA A 87 11.58 -17.96 -31.09
N ALA A 88 12.18 -16.88 -30.59
CA ALA A 88 13.12 -16.06 -31.35
C ALA A 88 14.35 -16.88 -31.80
N PHE A 89 14.92 -17.72 -30.92
CA PHE A 89 15.99 -18.65 -31.30
C PHE A 89 15.54 -19.61 -32.40
N ALA A 90 14.34 -20.21 -32.29
CA ALA A 90 13.81 -21.10 -33.31
C ALA A 90 13.65 -20.40 -34.67
N PHE A 91 13.11 -19.17 -34.69
CA PHE A 91 12.96 -18.37 -35.91
C PHE A 91 14.31 -18.04 -36.55
N VAL A 92 15.24 -17.43 -35.81
CA VAL A 92 16.55 -17.03 -36.38
C VAL A 92 17.42 -18.23 -36.73
N THR A 93 17.25 -19.39 -36.08
CA THR A 93 17.92 -20.65 -36.49
C THR A 93 17.50 -21.07 -37.89
N ILE A 94 16.23 -20.85 -38.26
CA ILE A 94 15.67 -21.16 -39.59
C ILE A 94 16.08 -20.08 -40.62
N THR A 95 16.05 -18.79 -40.25
CA THR A 95 16.53 -17.68 -41.11
C THR A 95 18.03 -17.77 -41.38
N GLY A 96 18.82 -18.30 -40.44
CA GLY A 96 20.27 -18.41 -40.55
C GLY A 96 20.91 -17.04 -40.75
N SER A 97 21.50 -16.81 -41.92
CA SER A 97 22.14 -15.55 -42.30
C SER A 97 21.39 -14.76 -43.38
N GLU A 98 20.13 -15.10 -43.67
CA GLU A 98 19.28 -14.34 -44.59
C GLU A 98 18.75 -13.04 -43.95
N ASN A 99 18.07 -12.18 -44.69
CA ASN A 99 17.52 -10.94 -44.12
C ASN A 99 16.30 -11.23 -43.22
N LEU A 100 16.31 -10.67 -42.01
CA LEU A 100 15.24 -10.87 -41.04
C LEU A 100 13.97 -10.08 -41.43
N ASP A 101 12.91 -10.78 -41.81
CA ASP A 101 11.58 -10.21 -41.96
C ASP A 101 11.03 -9.82 -40.57
N ILE A 102 11.06 -8.52 -40.25
CA ILE A 102 10.73 -8.00 -38.93
C ILE A 102 9.28 -8.33 -38.55
N ASN A 103 8.34 -8.27 -39.49
CA ASN A 103 6.93 -8.50 -39.20
C ASN A 103 6.69 -9.97 -38.83
N LYS A 104 7.25 -10.90 -39.62
CA LYS A 104 7.19 -12.35 -39.32
C LYS A 104 7.96 -12.71 -38.05
N PHE A 105 9.06 -12.00 -37.75
CA PHE A 105 9.81 -12.18 -36.52
C PHE A 105 9.01 -11.72 -35.29
N GLU A 106 8.38 -10.54 -35.31
CA GLU A 106 7.53 -10.07 -34.21
C GLU A 106 6.33 -10.98 -33.97
N GLU A 107 5.67 -11.43 -35.04
CA GLU A 107 4.57 -12.40 -35.01
C GLU A 107 5.01 -13.74 -34.39
N ALA A 108 6.08 -14.34 -34.92
CA ALA A 108 6.57 -15.65 -34.46
C ALA A 108 7.15 -15.61 -33.03
N CYS A 109 7.62 -14.45 -32.56
CA CYS A 109 8.12 -14.25 -31.21
C CYS A 109 7.04 -13.78 -30.22
N GLY A 110 5.79 -13.57 -30.65
CA GLY A 110 4.72 -13.07 -29.79
C GLY A 110 5.00 -11.69 -29.21
N VAL A 111 5.66 -10.81 -29.98
CA VAL A 111 5.94 -9.43 -29.57
C VAL A 111 4.63 -8.63 -29.59
N GLY A 112 4.35 -7.89 -28.52
CA GLY A 112 3.11 -7.13 -28.37
C GLY A 112 1.87 -7.97 -28.01
N ILE A 113 2.00 -9.31 -27.90
CA ILE A 113 0.92 -10.16 -27.39
C ILE A 113 1.00 -10.20 -25.86
N GLU A 114 0.16 -9.40 -25.20
CA GLU A 114 -0.06 -9.51 -23.75
C GLU A 114 -1.28 -10.39 -23.50
N VAL A 115 -1.09 -11.50 -22.78
CA VAL A 115 -2.16 -12.47 -22.47
C VAL A 115 -2.81 -12.05 -21.15
N SER A 116 -4.09 -11.70 -21.17
CA SER A 116 -4.82 -11.29 -19.97
C SER A 116 -5.04 -12.45 -18.99
N LEU A 117 -5.21 -12.15 -17.71
CA LEU A 117 -5.58 -13.16 -16.70
C LEU A 117 -6.86 -13.92 -17.10
N GLU A 118 -7.84 -13.20 -17.64
CA GLU A 118 -9.13 -13.74 -18.09
C GLU A 118 -8.98 -14.70 -19.27
N ASP A 119 -8.03 -14.45 -20.18
CA ASP A 119 -7.70 -15.38 -21.27
C ASP A 119 -7.01 -16.65 -20.75
N ILE A 120 -6.15 -16.53 -19.73
CA ILE A 120 -5.52 -17.71 -19.10
C ILE A 120 -6.57 -18.52 -18.35
N GLU A 121 -7.43 -17.88 -17.54
CA GLU A 121 -8.53 -18.56 -16.85
C GLU A 121 -9.45 -19.26 -17.86
N ARG A 122 -9.98 -18.56 -18.87
CA ARG A 122 -10.84 -19.16 -19.90
C ARG A 122 -10.17 -20.35 -20.60
N THR A 123 -8.87 -20.27 -20.90
CA THR A 123 -8.12 -21.37 -21.53
C THR A 123 -7.97 -22.57 -20.57
N VAL A 124 -7.75 -22.34 -19.29
CA VAL A 124 -7.71 -23.39 -18.25
C VAL A 124 -9.10 -24.00 -18.07
N ASP A 125 -10.16 -23.20 -17.99
CA ASP A 125 -11.55 -23.63 -17.88
C ASP A 125 -11.97 -24.59 -18.99
N GLU A 126 -11.72 -24.23 -20.26
CA GLU A 126 -11.97 -25.11 -21.41
C GLU A 126 -11.28 -26.47 -21.26
N ILE A 127 -9.99 -26.47 -20.86
CA ILE A 127 -9.20 -27.69 -20.72
C ILE A 127 -9.66 -28.54 -19.53
N PHE A 128 -10.12 -27.91 -18.45
CA PHE A 128 -10.72 -28.63 -17.31
C PHE A 128 -12.06 -29.26 -17.66
N GLU A 129 -12.89 -28.62 -18.49
CA GLU A 129 -14.14 -29.21 -18.96
C GLU A 129 -13.89 -30.34 -19.99
N GLU A 130 -12.98 -30.13 -20.94
CA GLU A 130 -12.52 -31.16 -21.91
C GLU A 130 -11.99 -32.44 -21.22
N LYS A 131 -11.29 -32.30 -20.09
CA LYS A 131 -10.62 -33.40 -19.37
C LYS A 131 -11.39 -33.88 -18.14
N LYS A 132 -12.53 -33.26 -17.81
CA LYS A 132 -13.27 -33.38 -16.55
C LYS A 132 -13.48 -34.81 -16.07
N SER A 133 -13.97 -35.68 -16.94
CA SER A 133 -14.24 -37.09 -16.62
C SER A 133 -12.97 -37.84 -16.20
N ALA A 134 -11.85 -37.61 -16.90
CA ALA A 134 -10.56 -38.21 -16.58
C ALA A 134 -9.92 -37.59 -15.32
N ILE A 135 -10.14 -36.29 -15.08
CA ILE A 135 -9.71 -35.62 -13.83
C ILE A 135 -10.47 -36.20 -12.62
N ILE A 136 -11.79 -36.41 -12.74
CA ILE A 136 -12.60 -37.00 -11.67
C ILE A 136 -12.23 -38.47 -11.41
N GLU A 137 -12.01 -39.27 -12.47
CA GLU A 137 -11.60 -40.67 -12.34
C GLU A 137 -10.19 -40.84 -11.73
N GLN A 138 -9.21 -40.06 -12.20
CA GLN A 138 -7.82 -40.18 -11.75
C GLN A 138 -7.54 -39.37 -10.47
N ARG A 139 -8.41 -38.41 -10.13
CA ARG A 139 -8.23 -37.42 -9.08
C ARG A 139 -6.83 -36.81 -9.12
N TYR A 140 -6.12 -36.75 -7.99
CA TYR A 140 -4.77 -36.19 -7.93
C TYR A 140 -3.67 -37.04 -8.56
N ARG A 141 -4.02 -38.15 -9.23
CA ARG A 141 -3.12 -38.94 -10.08
C ARG A 141 -3.08 -38.41 -11.52
N THR A 142 -3.95 -37.47 -11.90
CA THR A 142 -3.89 -36.77 -13.20
C THR A 142 -2.53 -36.12 -13.42
N ASN A 143 -2.00 -36.24 -14.64
CA ASN A 143 -0.73 -35.61 -14.99
C ASN A 143 -0.89 -34.09 -15.16
N VAL A 144 -0.59 -33.32 -14.12
CA VAL A 144 -0.57 -31.85 -14.15
C VAL A 144 0.30 -31.30 -15.28
N GLY A 145 1.40 -31.99 -15.63
CA GLY A 145 2.26 -31.62 -16.76
C GLY A 145 1.60 -31.80 -18.14
N ASP A 146 0.63 -32.70 -18.27
CA ASP A 146 -0.17 -32.85 -19.50
C ASP A 146 -1.20 -31.71 -19.62
N LEU A 147 -1.92 -31.39 -18.54
CA LEU A 147 -2.82 -30.22 -18.50
C LEU A 147 -2.05 -28.93 -18.85
N PHE A 148 -0.88 -28.75 -18.25
CA PHE A 148 0.01 -27.62 -18.51
C PHE A 148 0.47 -27.56 -19.98
N ALA A 149 0.78 -28.70 -20.59
CA ALA A 149 1.14 -28.78 -22.02
C ALA A 149 -0.05 -28.46 -22.94
N HIS A 150 -1.28 -28.81 -22.55
CA HIS A 150 -2.49 -28.43 -23.29
C HIS A 150 -2.73 -26.91 -23.19
N VAL A 151 -2.58 -26.30 -22.02
CA VAL A 151 -2.72 -24.84 -21.86
C VAL A 151 -1.67 -24.12 -22.70
N ARG A 152 -0.40 -24.53 -22.61
CA ARG A 152 0.69 -23.97 -23.43
C ARG A 152 0.51 -24.18 -24.95
N LYS A 153 -0.35 -25.11 -25.38
CA LYS A 153 -0.69 -25.31 -26.80
C LYS A 153 -1.81 -24.39 -27.29
N LYS A 154 -2.78 -24.03 -26.43
CA LYS A 154 -3.80 -23.01 -26.73
C LYS A 154 -3.30 -21.58 -26.51
N GLN A 155 -2.43 -21.38 -25.52
CA GLN A 155 -1.86 -20.11 -25.10
C GLN A 155 -0.34 -20.23 -24.94
N SER A 156 0.40 -20.04 -26.04
CA SER A 156 1.86 -20.18 -26.11
C SER A 156 2.64 -19.17 -25.24
N TRP A 157 2.02 -18.02 -24.96
CA TRP A 157 2.67 -16.84 -24.35
C TRP A 157 2.20 -16.55 -22.91
N ALA A 158 1.27 -17.34 -22.36
CA ALA A 158 0.79 -17.19 -20.99
C ALA A 158 1.90 -17.44 -19.95
N ASP A 159 1.87 -16.70 -18.83
CA ASP A 159 2.87 -16.87 -17.76
C ASP A 159 2.79 -18.28 -17.14
N PRO A 160 3.88 -19.07 -17.17
CA PRO A 160 3.90 -20.42 -16.63
C PRO A 160 3.62 -20.49 -15.11
N LYS A 161 3.87 -19.43 -14.34
CA LYS A 161 3.50 -19.34 -12.91
C LYS A 161 1.99 -19.24 -12.74
N ILE A 162 1.35 -18.35 -13.50
CA ILE A 162 -0.10 -18.07 -13.44
C ILE A 162 -0.89 -19.28 -13.93
N VAL A 163 -0.51 -19.86 -15.07
CA VAL A 163 -1.08 -21.11 -15.60
C VAL A 163 -1.05 -22.21 -14.54
N LYS A 164 0.09 -22.38 -13.85
CA LYS A 164 0.21 -23.40 -12.79
C LYS A 164 -0.71 -23.11 -11.61
N GLN A 165 -0.74 -21.87 -11.10
CA GLN A 165 -1.60 -21.48 -9.97
C GLN A 165 -3.08 -21.75 -10.26
N LEU A 166 -3.54 -21.45 -11.48
CA LEU A 166 -4.92 -21.69 -11.90
C LEU A 166 -5.23 -23.20 -12.03
N ILE A 167 -4.32 -24.00 -12.61
CA ILE A 167 -4.48 -25.46 -12.68
C ILE A 167 -4.52 -26.08 -11.27
N ASP A 168 -3.61 -25.71 -10.38
CA ASP A 168 -3.56 -26.23 -9.00
C ASP A 168 -4.83 -25.82 -8.21
N SER A 169 -5.31 -24.58 -8.38
CA SER A 169 -6.56 -24.07 -7.79
C SER A 169 -7.80 -24.81 -8.31
N LYS A 170 -7.92 -25.00 -9.63
CA LYS A 170 -9.02 -25.74 -10.28
C LYS A 170 -9.05 -27.21 -9.88
N LEU A 171 -7.90 -27.87 -9.75
CA LEU A 171 -7.83 -29.25 -9.24
C LEU A 171 -8.36 -29.32 -7.80
N TYR A 172 -7.98 -28.39 -6.93
CA TYR A 172 -8.49 -28.34 -5.56
C TYR A 172 -10.01 -28.10 -5.51
N ALA A 173 -10.51 -27.14 -6.29
CA ALA A 173 -11.95 -26.84 -6.37
C ALA A 173 -12.79 -28.01 -6.92
N LEU A 174 -12.25 -28.80 -7.87
CA LEU A 174 -12.97 -29.92 -8.49
C LEU A 174 -12.85 -31.24 -7.71
N LEU A 175 -11.75 -31.45 -6.96
CA LEU A 175 -11.44 -32.74 -6.32
C LEU A 175 -11.53 -32.73 -4.78
N GLY A 176 -11.60 -31.55 -4.16
CA GLY A 176 -11.51 -31.40 -2.70
C GLY A 176 -10.13 -31.78 -2.16
N GLU A 177 -10.07 -32.16 -0.88
CA GLU A 177 -8.80 -32.54 -0.24
C GLU A 177 -8.14 -33.79 -0.87
N LYS A 178 -6.82 -33.88 -0.74
CA LYS A 178 -6.07 -35.12 -1.01
C LYS A 178 -6.34 -36.15 0.08
N THR A 179 -6.91 -37.28 -0.32
CA THR A 179 -7.22 -38.41 0.56
C THR A 179 -6.04 -39.40 0.66
N ALA A 180 -6.15 -40.39 1.55
CA ALA A 180 -5.19 -41.50 1.57
C ALA A 180 -5.18 -42.29 0.24
N ALA A 181 -6.37 -42.49 -0.37
CA ALA A 181 -6.51 -43.20 -1.64
C ALA A 181 -5.79 -42.49 -2.81
N ASP A 182 -5.76 -41.16 -2.82
CA ASP A 182 -5.02 -40.38 -3.83
C ASP A 182 -3.50 -40.73 -3.83
N ASN A 183 -2.95 -41.15 -2.69
CA ASN A 183 -1.55 -41.53 -2.52
C ASN A 183 -1.25 -43.02 -2.80
N GLU A 184 -2.27 -43.87 -2.96
CA GLU A 184 -2.07 -45.26 -3.35
C GLU A 184 -1.52 -45.35 -4.77
N LYS A 185 -0.42 -46.09 -4.93
CA LYS A 185 0.22 -46.29 -6.22
C LYS A 185 -0.50 -47.39 -7.00
N PRO A 186 -0.94 -47.17 -8.26
CA PRO A 186 -1.41 -48.26 -9.11
C PRO A 186 -0.29 -49.29 -9.29
N VAL A 187 -0.63 -50.57 -9.23
CA VAL A 187 0.33 -51.68 -9.14
C VAL A 187 1.18 -51.79 -10.41
N LYS A 188 2.39 -51.22 -10.37
CA LYS A 188 3.42 -51.36 -11.42
C LYS A 188 4.53 -52.32 -10.98
N LYS A 189 4.99 -53.15 -11.92
CA LYS A 189 6.04 -54.17 -11.70
C LYS A 189 7.39 -53.53 -11.32
N LYS A 190 8.22 -54.26 -10.57
CA LYS A 190 9.52 -53.84 -10.02
C LYS A 190 10.50 -53.27 -11.08
N LYS A 191 11.29 -52.29 -10.66
CA LYS A 191 12.78 -52.33 -10.66
C LYS A 191 13.37 -51.33 -9.64
N GLU A 192 14.65 -51.49 -9.30
CA GLU A 192 15.26 -51.01 -8.03
C GLU A 192 15.85 -49.57 -8.00
N LYS A 193 16.20 -49.12 -6.77
CA LYS A 193 17.06 -47.96 -6.41
C LYS A 193 18.54 -48.41 -6.23
N PRO A 194 19.53 -47.49 -6.31
CA PRO A 194 20.09 -46.78 -5.12
C PRO A 194 19.84 -45.25 -5.16
N ALA A 195 19.91 -44.37 -4.12
CA ALA A 195 20.68 -44.25 -2.85
C ALA A 195 22.16 -43.82 -3.04
N LYS A 196 22.84 -42.96 -2.23
CA LYS A 196 22.54 -42.04 -1.08
C LYS A 196 23.52 -40.81 -1.25
N VAL A 197 23.71 -39.73 -0.45
CA VAL A 197 23.36 -39.29 0.92
C VAL A 197 23.24 -37.74 1.04
N GLU A 198 23.83 -37.10 2.05
CA GLU A 198 23.70 -35.71 2.55
C GLU A 198 25.09 -35.22 3.04
N ASP A 199 25.34 -33.91 3.23
CA ASP A 199 25.57 -33.28 4.56
C ASP A 199 25.66 -31.71 4.50
N LYS A 200 25.98 -31.04 5.63
CA LYS A 200 25.74 -29.60 5.98
C LYS A 200 27.04 -28.74 6.09
N GLY A 201 26.94 -27.40 6.22
CA GLY A 201 28.06 -26.56 6.71
C GLY A 201 28.02 -25.00 6.62
N THR A 202 27.20 -24.33 7.45
CA THR A 202 27.29 -22.93 7.99
C THR A 202 28.25 -21.83 7.43
N THR A 203 27.65 -20.76 6.88
CA THR A 203 27.76 -19.29 7.16
C THR A 203 29.02 -18.59 7.74
N LYS A 204 29.29 -17.36 7.21
CA LYS A 204 29.63 -16.10 7.94
C LYS A 204 29.49 -14.84 7.03
N GLU A 205 29.17 -13.68 7.61
CA GLU A 205 28.97 -12.36 6.93
C GLU A 205 30.28 -11.52 6.92
N ALA A 206 30.45 -10.32 6.34
CA ALA A 206 29.59 -9.24 5.77
C ALA A 206 30.42 -8.46 4.69
N PRO A 207 30.09 -7.25 4.13
CA PRO A 207 28.95 -6.32 4.34
C PRO A 207 28.20 -5.90 3.03
N GLU A 208 27.39 -4.84 3.10
CA GLU A 208 26.25 -4.52 2.19
C GLU A 208 26.58 -3.74 0.89
N ALA A 209 25.71 -3.91 -0.11
CA ALA A 209 25.59 -3.09 -1.34
C ALA A 209 24.10 -2.97 -1.78
N VAL A 210 23.79 -2.14 -2.77
CA VAL A 210 22.42 -1.66 -3.08
C VAL A 210 21.54 -2.70 -3.82
N PRO A 211 20.23 -2.85 -3.52
CA PRO A 211 19.41 -3.99 -3.98
C PRO A 211 18.59 -3.77 -5.26
N SER A 212 18.22 -4.88 -5.91
CA SER A 212 17.43 -5.00 -7.15
C SER A 212 15.92 -5.21 -6.92
N GLU A 213 15.08 -5.29 -7.96
CA GLU A 213 13.61 -5.33 -7.81
C GLU A 213 13.03 -6.57 -7.07
N GLU A 214 13.67 -7.75 -7.15
CA GLU A 214 13.27 -8.89 -6.30
C GLU A 214 13.70 -8.70 -4.83
N GLU A 215 14.76 -7.94 -4.58
CA GLU A 215 15.22 -7.53 -3.23
C GLU A 215 14.42 -6.31 -2.71
N LEU A 216 13.72 -5.59 -3.58
CA LEU A 216 12.75 -4.53 -3.25
C LEU A 216 11.35 -5.07 -2.92
N ASN A 217 11.15 -6.39 -2.86
CA ASN A 217 9.95 -6.94 -2.22
C ASN A 217 10.07 -6.72 -0.70
N PRO A 218 9.26 -5.83 -0.08
CA PRO A 218 9.37 -5.53 1.35
C PRO A 218 8.93 -6.71 2.24
N TYR A 219 8.26 -7.71 1.66
CA TYR A 219 7.81 -8.92 2.35
C TYR A 219 8.85 -10.05 2.34
N SER A 220 10.01 -9.86 1.70
CA SER A 220 11.10 -10.84 1.64
C SER A 220 11.70 -11.18 3.02
N ILE A 221 11.61 -10.25 3.97
CA ILE A 221 12.16 -10.39 5.34
C ILE A 221 11.44 -11.40 6.23
N PHE A 222 10.23 -11.86 5.85
CA PHE A 222 9.41 -12.75 6.67
C PHE A 222 9.67 -14.24 6.34
N PRO A 223 9.71 -15.14 7.34
CA PRO A 223 9.93 -16.57 7.11
C PRO A 223 8.77 -17.24 6.36
N ALA A 224 8.96 -18.49 5.91
CA ALA A 224 7.85 -19.34 5.46
C ALA A 224 7.12 -19.95 6.69
N PRO A 225 5.79 -20.24 6.61
CA PRO A 225 5.05 -20.84 7.73
C PRO A 225 5.64 -22.16 8.25
N GLU A 226 6.29 -22.93 7.39
CA GLU A 226 7.01 -24.17 7.73
C GLU A 226 8.20 -23.94 8.66
N GLU A 227 8.67 -22.70 8.82
CA GLU A 227 9.81 -22.34 9.67
C GLU A 227 9.39 -21.99 11.10
N ASN A 228 8.10 -21.95 11.43
CA ASN A 228 7.58 -21.62 12.77
C ASN A 228 7.87 -22.70 13.85
N TYR A 229 8.74 -23.68 13.57
CA TYR A 229 9.38 -24.53 14.59
C TYR A 229 10.65 -23.89 15.18
N LYS A 230 11.17 -22.81 14.57
CA LYS A 230 12.32 -22.06 15.08
C LYS A 230 11.94 -21.31 16.35
N VAL A 231 12.94 -20.99 17.18
CA VAL A 231 12.74 -20.18 18.39
C VAL A 231 12.40 -18.75 17.98
N HIS A 232 11.20 -18.30 18.33
CA HIS A 232 10.70 -16.95 18.05
C HIS A 232 11.21 -15.92 19.06
N THR A 233 11.33 -16.32 20.32
CA THR A 233 11.90 -15.50 21.39
C THR A 233 12.35 -16.35 22.58
N GLU A 234 13.12 -15.75 23.48
CA GLU A 234 13.50 -16.31 24.77
C GLU A 234 12.80 -15.53 25.89
N VAL A 235 12.02 -16.21 26.73
CA VAL A 235 11.33 -15.62 27.87
C VAL A 235 12.07 -15.99 29.15
N PHE A 236 12.62 -14.96 29.80
CA PHE A 236 13.42 -15.07 31.01
C PHE A 236 12.54 -15.03 32.26
N PHE A 237 12.85 -15.89 33.22
CA PHE A 237 12.18 -15.99 34.51
C PHE A 237 13.20 -15.94 35.65
N SER A 238 12.75 -15.44 36.80
CA SER A 238 13.52 -15.38 38.04
C SER A 238 13.66 -16.74 38.75
N ASP A 239 12.70 -17.64 38.56
CA ASP A 239 12.47 -18.84 39.38
C ASP A 239 12.63 -20.17 38.61
N ARG A 240 12.76 -20.12 37.28
CA ARG A 240 12.79 -21.31 36.40
C ARG A 240 13.64 -21.08 35.13
N PRO A 241 14.00 -22.14 34.39
CA PRO A 241 14.76 -22.01 33.15
C PRO A 241 14.10 -21.12 32.10
N VAL A 242 14.92 -20.54 31.22
CA VAL A 242 14.48 -19.72 30.09
C VAL A 242 13.58 -20.53 29.15
N LEU A 243 12.36 -20.04 28.90
CA LEU A 243 11.44 -20.62 27.92
C LEU A 243 11.87 -20.19 26.53
N ARG A 244 12.15 -21.16 25.66
CA ARG A 244 12.40 -20.95 24.23
C ARG A 244 11.10 -21.16 23.46
N ALA A 245 10.44 -20.08 23.11
CA ALA A 245 9.14 -20.13 22.45
C ALA A 245 9.27 -20.65 21.01
N CYS A 246 8.82 -21.88 20.76
CA CYS A 246 8.68 -22.46 19.42
C CYS A 246 7.55 -23.49 19.36
N ASN A 247 7.00 -23.74 18.18
CA ASN A 247 6.02 -24.80 18.00
C ASN A 247 6.67 -26.19 18.08
N SER A 248 6.05 -27.10 18.84
CA SER A 248 6.36 -28.52 18.72
C SER A 248 6.00 -29.05 17.32
N LYS A 249 6.73 -30.07 16.84
CA LYS A 249 6.54 -30.61 15.49
C LYS A 249 5.10 -31.07 15.22
N ALA A 250 4.42 -31.65 16.21
CA ALA A 250 3.03 -32.08 16.09
C ALA A 250 2.03 -30.90 16.04
N ILE A 251 2.30 -29.82 16.78
CA ILE A 251 1.50 -28.59 16.72
C ILE A 251 1.66 -27.92 15.34
N LEU A 252 2.90 -27.83 14.84
CA LEU A 252 3.16 -27.26 13.51
C LEU A 252 2.57 -28.12 12.39
N GLU A 253 2.67 -29.45 12.46
CA GLU A 253 2.06 -30.36 11.47
C GLU A 253 0.53 -30.25 11.45
N LYS A 254 -0.11 -30.10 12.62
CA LYS A 254 -1.56 -29.79 12.70
C LYS A 254 -1.87 -28.45 12.03
N HIS A 255 -1.13 -27.40 12.38
CA HIS A 255 -1.31 -26.06 11.85
C HIS A 255 -1.14 -26.00 10.32
N LEU A 256 -0.03 -26.53 9.77
CA LEU A 256 0.24 -26.56 8.34
C LEU A 256 -0.80 -27.37 7.57
N LYS A 257 -1.37 -28.43 8.18
CA LYS A 257 -2.51 -29.14 7.61
C LYS A 257 -3.77 -28.26 7.56
N THR A 258 -4.04 -27.49 8.61
CA THR A 258 -5.21 -26.58 8.69
C THR A 258 -5.09 -25.37 7.75
N THR A 259 -3.89 -24.79 7.59
CA THR A 259 -3.67 -23.63 6.69
C THR A 259 -3.34 -24.03 5.25
N GLY A 260 -3.00 -25.30 5.00
CA GLY A 260 -2.46 -25.77 3.72
C GLY A 260 -1.09 -25.17 3.36
N GLY A 261 -0.32 -24.71 4.36
CA GLY A 261 0.93 -23.97 4.17
C GLY A 261 0.75 -22.51 3.71
N LYS A 262 -0.50 -22.01 3.63
CA LYS A 262 -0.76 -20.62 3.27
C LYS A 262 -0.39 -19.67 4.41
N VAL A 263 0.11 -18.50 4.04
CA VAL A 263 0.30 -17.39 4.97
C VAL A 263 -1.05 -16.83 5.41
N LEU A 264 -1.25 -16.77 6.73
CA LEU A 264 -2.36 -16.07 7.36
C LEU A 264 -1.83 -14.92 8.22
N THR A 265 -2.42 -13.74 8.04
CA THR A 265 -2.20 -12.49 8.81
C THR A 265 -3.54 -11.96 9.32
N ARG A 266 -3.53 -10.92 10.15
CA ARG A 266 -4.73 -10.19 10.57
C ARG A 266 -4.42 -8.69 10.66
N PHE A 267 -5.32 -7.83 10.22
CA PHE A 267 -5.33 -6.43 10.61
C PHE A 267 -6.36 -6.28 11.75
N PRO A 268 -5.94 -5.95 13.00
CA PRO A 268 -6.83 -5.98 14.16
C PRO A 268 -7.13 -4.57 14.74
N PRO A 269 -8.03 -3.76 14.13
CA PRO A 269 -8.36 -2.43 14.64
C PRO A 269 -9.40 -2.47 15.78
N GLU A 270 -9.23 -1.61 16.78
CA GLU A 270 -10.28 -1.29 17.76
C GLU A 270 -11.43 -0.52 17.06
N PRO A 271 -12.71 -0.95 17.15
CA PRO A 271 -13.86 -0.32 16.48
C PRO A 271 -14.35 0.93 17.24
N ASN A 272 -13.43 1.85 17.55
CA ASN A 272 -13.65 2.93 18.52
C ASN A 272 -13.08 4.31 18.09
N GLY A 273 -12.71 4.46 16.82
CA GLY A 273 -12.21 5.72 16.23
C GLY A 273 -11.90 5.60 14.73
N TYR A 274 -11.62 6.74 14.09
CA TYR A 274 -11.30 6.79 12.66
C TYR A 274 -9.84 6.38 12.38
N LEU A 275 -9.63 5.56 11.35
CA LEU A 275 -8.31 5.17 10.90
C LEU A 275 -7.50 6.37 10.37
N HIS A 276 -6.18 6.32 10.55
CA HIS A 276 -5.21 7.33 10.12
C HIS A 276 -4.05 6.71 9.33
N ILE A 277 -3.22 7.49 8.66
CA ILE A 277 -2.17 6.99 7.74
C ILE A 277 -1.20 5.97 8.36
N GLY A 278 -0.93 6.01 9.67
CA GLY A 278 -0.24 4.91 10.38
C GLY A 278 -0.89 3.52 10.20
N HIS A 279 -2.22 3.46 10.16
CA HIS A 279 -2.99 2.24 9.87
C HIS A 279 -2.90 1.82 8.38
N ALA A 280 -2.59 2.72 7.45
CA ALA A 280 -2.26 2.32 6.08
C ALA A 280 -0.92 1.57 6.02
N LYS A 281 0.06 1.87 6.90
CA LYS A 281 1.24 1.01 7.05
C LYS A 281 0.87 -0.36 7.62
N ALA A 282 -0.01 -0.42 8.61
CA ALA A 282 -0.50 -1.70 9.14
C ALA A 282 -1.21 -2.53 8.06
N MET A 283 -2.19 -1.97 7.36
CA MET A 283 -2.90 -2.67 6.28
C MET A 283 -1.97 -3.12 5.15
N PHE A 284 -0.99 -2.29 4.75
CA PHE A 284 0.03 -2.67 3.78
C PHE A 284 0.88 -3.84 4.26
N VAL A 285 1.27 -3.86 5.54
CA VAL A 285 2.03 -4.98 6.12
C VAL A 285 1.19 -6.26 6.17
N ASP A 286 0.00 -6.21 6.77
CA ASP A 286 -0.85 -7.38 7.02
C ASP A 286 -1.51 -7.94 5.75
N PHE A 287 -2.27 -7.12 5.00
CA PHE A 287 -2.92 -7.55 3.76
C PHE A 287 -1.91 -7.75 2.63
N GLY A 288 -0.84 -6.93 2.59
CA GLY A 288 0.18 -7.02 1.56
C GLY A 288 1.00 -8.31 1.64
N LEU A 289 1.47 -8.71 2.83
CA LEU A 289 2.18 -9.99 3.01
C LEU A 289 1.30 -11.19 2.61
N ALA A 290 0.02 -11.18 2.99
CA ALA A 290 -0.92 -12.22 2.59
C ALA A 290 -1.13 -12.25 1.06
N LYS A 291 -1.31 -11.08 0.43
CA LYS A 291 -1.52 -10.95 -1.02
C LYS A 291 -0.30 -11.39 -1.83
N ASP A 292 0.90 -10.99 -1.41
CA ASP A 292 2.19 -11.35 -2.03
C ASP A 292 2.41 -12.88 -2.06
N ARG A 293 1.95 -13.57 -1.01
CA ARG A 293 2.21 -15.01 -0.79
C ARG A 293 0.99 -15.92 -1.04
N GLY A 294 -0.06 -15.42 -1.72
CA GLY A 294 -1.26 -16.22 -2.07
C GLY A 294 -2.07 -16.71 -0.85
N GLY A 295 -1.95 -15.98 0.26
CA GLY A 295 -2.54 -16.28 1.56
C GLY A 295 -3.87 -15.58 1.82
N GLY A 296 -4.16 -15.30 3.10
CA GLY A 296 -5.36 -14.59 3.54
C GLY A 296 -5.07 -13.67 4.73
N CYS A 297 -5.76 -12.53 4.78
CA CYS A 297 -5.70 -11.59 5.90
C CYS A 297 -7.08 -11.44 6.53
N TYR A 298 -7.19 -11.68 7.84
CA TYR A 298 -8.40 -11.41 8.60
C TYR A 298 -8.55 -9.90 8.85
N LEU A 299 -9.75 -9.36 8.72
CA LEU A 299 -10.11 -8.10 9.37
C LEU A 299 -10.78 -8.47 10.71
N ARG A 300 -10.04 -8.34 11.81
CA ARG A 300 -10.53 -8.75 13.14
C ARG A 300 -10.81 -7.53 14.00
N PHE A 301 -12.07 -7.27 14.32
CA PHE A 301 -12.39 -6.18 15.25
C PHE A 301 -11.94 -6.55 16.67
N ASP A 302 -11.16 -5.67 17.30
CA ASP A 302 -10.81 -5.78 18.72
C ASP A 302 -11.89 -5.08 19.56
N ASP A 303 -12.99 -5.80 19.73
CA ASP A 303 -14.19 -5.39 20.45
C ASP A 303 -14.14 -5.77 21.95
N THR A 304 -12.96 -6.12 22.49
CA THR A 304 -12.79 -6.61 23.88
C THR A 304 -13.28 -5.66 24.99
N ASN A 305 -13.61 -4.41 24.68
CA ASN A 305 -14.19 -3.44 25.60
C ASN A 305 -15.61 -2.98 25.15
N PRO A 306 -16.69 -3.40 25.83
CA PRO A 306 -18.08 -3.15 25.40
C PRO A 306 -18.49 -1.67 25.37
N GLU A 307 -17.74 -0.78 26.04
CA GLU A 307 -18.01 0.68 26.07
C GLU A 307 -17.40 1.45 24.90
N ALA A 308 -16.45 0.85 24.18
CA ALA A 308 -15.67 1.53 23.15
C ALA A 308 -16.19 1.27 21.73
N GLU A 309 -16.80 0.11 21.50
CA GLU A 309 -17.35 -0.31 20.22
C GLU A 309 -18.51 0.60 19.77
N LYS A 310 -18.43 1.12 18.52
CA LYS A 310 -19.59 1.70 17.83
C LYS A 310 -19.67 1.21 16.40
N LYS A 311 -20.90 0.98 15.95
CA LYS A 311 -21.18 0.65 14.54
C LYS A 311 -20.64 1.69 13.54
N GLU A 312 -20.67 2.99 13.88
CA GLU A 312 -20.14 4.04 12.98
C GLU A 312 -18.65 3.86 12.64
N TYR A 313 -17.87 3.26 13.54
CA TYR A 313 -16.46 2.96 13.31
C TYR A 313 -16.26 1.63 12.58
N ILE A 314 -17.10 0.62 12.83
CA ILE A 314 -17.09 -0.67 12.12
C ILE A 314 -17.36 -0.43 10.63
N ASP A 315 -18.51 0.17 10.31
CA ASP A 315 -18.94 0.45 8.93
C ASP A 315 -17.87 1.26 8.16
N HIS A 316 -17.29 2.28 8.81
CA HIS A 316 -16.22 3.10 8.24
C HIS A 316 -14.86 2.37 8.11
N ILE A 317 -14.51 1.48 9.03
CA ILE A 317 -13.29 0.67 8.92
C ILE A 317 -13.39 -0.27 7.72
N GLU A 318 -14.55 -0.92 7.51
CA GLU A 318 -14.79 -1.76 6.33
C GLU A 318 -14.72 -0.94 5.04
N GLU A 319 -15.34 0.25 5.00
CA GLU A 319 -15.27 1.17 3.86
C GLU A 319 -13.83 1.56 3.52
N ILE A 320 -13.02 1.94 4.52
CA ILE A 320 -11.63 2.36 4.32
C ILE A 320 -10.73 1.18 3.93
N VAL A 321 -10.95 -0.03 4.45
CA VAL A 321 -10.22 -1.24 4.01
C VAL A 321 -10.48 -1.51 2.53
N GLY A 322 -11.75 -1.41 2.09
CA GLY A 322 -12.14 -1.55 0.69
C GLY A 322 -11.54 -0.45 -0.20
N TRP A 323 -11.69 0.82 0.21
CA TRP A 323 -11.12 1.98 -0.50
C TRP A 323 -9.59 1.92 -0.64
N MET A 324 -8.90 1.37 0.37
CA MET A 324 -7.45 1.15 0.33
C MET A 324 -7.01 0.04 -0.65
N GLY A 325 -7.95 -0.65 -1.31
CA GLY A 325 -7.67 -1.71 -2.29
C GLY A 325 -7.44 -3.09 -1.67
N TRP A 326 -7.84 -3.27 -0.41
CA TRP A 326 -7.71 -4.53 0.32
C TRP A 326 -9.05 -5.28 0.40
N LYS A 327 -8.97 -6.60 0.53
CA LYS A 327 -10.13 -7.48 0.69
C LYS A 327 -9.85 -8.47 1.83
N PRO A 328 -10.64 -8.45 2.91
CA PRO A 328 -10.56 -9.48 3.96
C PRO A 328 -10.78 -10.88 3.40
N PHE A 329 -9.98 -11.83 3.88
CA PHE A 329 -10.23 -13.26 3.71
C PHE A 329 -11.48 -13.69 4.51
N LYS A 330 -11.59 -13.17 5.73
CA LYS A 330 -12.76 -13.24 6.61
C LYS A 330 -12.80 -11.96 7.45
N ILE A 331 -14.01 -11.54 7.84
CA ILE A 331 -14.21 -10.56 8.91
C ILE A 331 -14.57 -11.34 10.18
N THR A 332 -13.95 -10.98 11.30
CA THR A 332 -14.13 -11.62 12.62
C THR A 332 -14.21 -10.59 13.73
N TYR A 333 -14.82 -10.99 14.84
CA TYR A 333 -14.90 -10.20 16.07
C TYR A 333 -14.14 -10.96 17.15
N THR A 334 -13.45 -10.25 18.06
CA THR A 334 -12.78 -10.91 19.18
C THR A 334 -13.81 -11.52 20.14
N SER A 335 -15.02 -10.94 20.18
CA SER A 335 -16.18 -11.50 20.87
C SER A 335 -16.77 -12.78 20.28
N ASP A 336 -16.49 -13.13 19.01
CA ASP A 336 -16.82 -14.45 18.43
C ASP A 336 -16.24 -15.59 19.29
N TYR A 337 -15.08 -15.33 19.91
CA TYR A 337 -14.24 -16.30 20.63
C TYR A 337 -14.39 -16.25 22.15
N PHE A 338 -15.33 -15.46 22.70
CA PHE A 338 -15.45 -15.29 24.16
C PHE A 338 -15.70 -16.60 24.93
N GLN A 339 -16.34 -17.61 24.31
CA GLN A 339 -16.57 -18.89 24.98
C GLN A 339 -15.27 -19.71 25.07
N GLU A 340 -14.54 -19.83 23.96
CA GLU A 340 -13.22 -20.47 23.89
C GLU A 340 -12.22 -19.77 24.81
N LEU A 341 -12.22 -18.43 24.83
CA LEU A 341 -11.39 -17.62 25.73
C LEU A 341 -11.73 -17.89 27.21
N TYR A 342 -13.01 -18.03 27.56
CA TYR A 342 -13.43 -18.36 28.92
C TYR A 342 -13.02 -19.78 29.31
N ASP A 343 -13.19 -20.76 28.43
CA ASP A 343 -12.84 -22.17 28.71
C ASP A 343 -11.31 -22.35 28.81
N LEU A 344 -10.54 -21.60 28.02
CA LEU A 344 -9.08 -21.50 28.16
C LEU A 344 -8.65 -20.77 29.44
N ALA A 345 -9.43 -19.80 29.93
CA ALA A 345 -9.15 -19.15 31.22
C ALA A 345 -9.40 -20.09 32.39
N VAL A 346 -10.49 -20.88 32.34
CA VAL A 346 -10.76 -21.97 33.29
C VAL A 346 -9.63 -23.01 33.27
N GLU A 347 -9.12 -23.37 32.08
CA GLU A 347 -7.98 -24.28 31.94
C GLU A 347 -6.66 -23.69 32.49
N LEU A 348 -6.42 -22.38 32.29
CA LEU A 348 -5.27 -21.68 32.86
C LEU A 348 -5.28 -21.70 34.40
N ILE A 349 -6.46 -21.57 35.02
CA ILE A 349 -6.64 -21.72 36.47
C ILE A 349 -6.34 -23.18 36.90
N ARG A 350 -6.87 -24.18 36.18
CA ARG A 350 -6.61 -25.61 36.49
C ARG A 350 -5.13 -25.99 36.45
N ARG A 351 -4.35 -25.36 35.57
CA ARG A 351 -2.89 -25.54 35.47
C ARG A 351 -2.10 -24.79 36.55
N GLY A 352 -2.76 -24.02 37.42
CA GLY A 352 -2.10 -23.17 38.41
C GLY A 352 -1.42 -21.94 37.79
N HIS A 353 -1.83 -21.54 36.57
CA HIS A 353 -1.28 -20.41 35.82
C HIS A 353 -2.19 -19.19 35.81
N ALA A 354 -3.30 -19.21 36.55
CA ALA A 354 -4.13 -18.04 36.85
C ALA A 354 -4.80 -18.15 38.22
N TYR A 355 -5.14 -17.01 38.82
CA TYR A 355 -5.85 -16.88 40.09
C TYR A 355 -6.83 -15.71 40.03
N VAL A 356 -7.92 -15.77 40.79
CA VAL A 356 -8.77 -14.59 41.02
C VAL A 356 -8.10 -13.69 42.05
N ASP A 357 -8.14 -12.39 41.84
CA ASP A 357 -7.56 -11.36 42.69
C ASP A 357 -8.61 -10.31 43.07
N HIS A 358 -8.52 -9.79 44.30
CA HIS A 358 -9.38 -8.73 44.85
C HIS A 358 -8.63 -7.42 45.15
N GLN A 359 -7.34 -7.32 44.79
CA GLN A 359 -6.63 -6.04 44.81
C GLN A 359 -7.36 -4.99 43.95
N THR A 360 -7.55 -3.81 44.53
CA THR A 360 -8.02 -2.61 43.80
C THR A 360 -7.00 -2.17 42.74
N GLY A 361 -7.41 -1.31 41.81
CA GLY A 361 -6.54 -0.82 40.73
C GLY A 361 -5.24 -0.17 41.23
N ASP A 362 -5.31 0.57 42.34
CA ASP A 362 -4.14 1.23 42.95
C ASP A 362 -3.25 0.23 43.71
N GLU A 363 -3.82 -0.77 44.40
CA GLU A 363 -3.03 -1.84 45.03
C GLU A 363 -2.31 -2.71 43.99
N ILE A 364 -2.95 -3.05 42.86
CA ILE A 364 -2.28 -3.76 41.75
C ILE A 364 -1.12 -2.93 41.22
N LYS A 365 -1.28 -1.61 41.09
CA LYS A 365 -0.21 -0.70 40.67
C LYS A 365 0.94 -0.68 41.68
N GLU A 366 0.65 -0.43 42.95
CA GLU A 366 1.63 -0.39 44.03
C GLU A 366 2.43 -1.69 44.13
N TYR A 367 1.75 -2.84 44.05
CA TYR A 367 2.41 -4.15 44.12
C TYR A 367 3.26 -4.43 42.88
N ARG A 368 2.87 -3.94 41.69
CA ARG A 368 3.71 -4.01 40.48
C ARG A 368 4.95 -3.14 40.59
N GLU A 369 4.81 -1.91 41.09
CA GLU A 369 5.94 -0.99 41.33
C GLU A 369 6.93 -1.56 42.36
N LYS A 370 6.43 -2.29 43.36
CA LYS A 370 7.24 -2.97 44.40
C LYS A 370 7.70 -4.40 44.05
N LYS A 371 7.39 -4.93 42.85
CA LYS A 371 7.58 -6.34 42.47
C LYS A 371 7.01 -7.34 43.51
N MET A 372 5.88 -7.03 44.16
CA MET A 372 5.27 -7.86 45.21
C MET A 372 4.17 -8.79 44.66
N ASN A 373 4.16 -10.05 45.10
CA ASN A 373 3.05 -10.98 44.85
C ASN A 373 1.75 -10.47 45.48
N SER A 374 0.63 -10.59 44.77
CA SER A 374 -0.70 -10.33 45.33
C SER A 374 -0.98 -11.25 46.54
N PRO A 375 -1.66 -10.79 47.60
CA PRO A 375 -2.08 -11.63 48.74
C PRO A 375 -2.90 -12.86 48.32
N TRP A 376 -3.58 -12.78 47.18
CA TRP A 376 -4.44 -13.84 46.64
C TRP A 376 -3.72 -14.78 45.65
N ARG A 377 -2.45 -14.54 45.33
CA ARG A 377 -1.68 -15.28 44.30
C ARG A 377 -1.60 -16.79 44.52
N ASP A 378 -1.57 -17.22 45.77
CA ASP A 378 -1.39 -18.63 46.17
C ASP A 378 -2.67 -19.28 46.74
N ARG A 379 -3.83 -18.66 46.48
CA ARG A 379 -5.13 -19.24 46.84
C ARG A 379 -5.41 -20.56 46.08
N PRO A 380 -6.17 -21.51 46.65
CA PRO A 380 -6.45 -22.79 46.01
C PRO A 380 -7.07 -22.68 44.61
N ILE A 381 -6.71 -23.62 43.73
CA ILE A 381 -7.25 -23.72 42.36
C ILE A 381 -8.79 -23.83 42.38
N SER A 382 -9.35 -24.62 43.31
CA SER A 382 -10.80 -24.76 43.49
C SER A 382 -11.50 -23.45 43.87
N GLU A 383 -10.86 -22.63 44.70
CA GLU A 383 -11.39 -21.33 45.12
C GLU A 383 -11.39 -20.34 43.95
N SER A 384 -10.29 -20.30 43.17
CA SER A 384 -10.23 -19.48 41.95
C SER A 384 -11.24 -19.91 40.89
N LEU A 385 -11.50 -21.21 40.74
CA LEU A 385 -12.53 -21.72 39.83
C LEU A 385 -13.95 -21.34 40.28
N GLU A 386 -14.26 -21.44 41.57
CA GLU A 386 -15.57 -21.04 42.10
C GLU A 386 -15.79 -19.51 41.98
N LEU A 387 -14.76 -18.72 42.30
CA LEU A 387 -14.82 -17.27 42.18
C LEU A 387 -14.91 -16.81 40.72
N PHE A 388 -14.14 -17.36 39.80
CA PHE A 388 -14.22 -16.99 38.38
C PHE A 388 -15.58 -17.36 37.77
N LYS A 389 -16.18 -18.47 38.21
CA LYS A 389 -17.57 -18.81 37.89
C LYS A 389 -18.54 -17.76 38.44
N LYS A 390 -18.42 -17.35 39.72
CA LYS A 390 -19.23 -16.28 40.32
C LYS A 390 -19.08 -14.93 39.62
N MET A 391 -17.88 -14.61 39.12
CA MET A 391 -17.67 -13.42 38.28
C MET A 391 -18.48 -13.52 36.97
N LYS A 392 -18.45 -14.66 36.26
CA LYS A 392 -19.27 -14.87 35.04
C LYS A 392 -20.78 -14.85 35.31
N GLU A 393 -21.20 -15.30 36.48
CA GLU A 393 -22.61 -15.32 36.92
C GLU A 393 -23.09 -13.96 37.47
N GLY A 394 -22.27 -12.90 37.42
CA GLY A 394 -22.62 -11.56 37.90
C GLY A 394 -22.71 -11.42 39.42
N GLY A 395 -22.21 -12.42 40.17
CA GLY A 395 -22.27 -12.47 41.63
C GLY A 395 -21.19 -11.67 42.36
N ILE A 396 -20.41 -10.84 41.65
CA ILE A 396 -19.38 -9.95 42.19
C ILE A 396 -19.48 -8.59 41.46
N PRO A 397 -19.46 -7.44 42.16
CA PRO A 397 -19.49 -6.11 41.54
C PRO A 397 -18.27 -5.76 40.66
N GLU A 398 -18.40 -4.70 39.85
CA GLU A 398 -17.27 -4.17 39.07
C GLU A 398 -16.11 -3.73 39.96
N GLY A 399 -14.88 -4.05 39.55
CA GLY A 399 -13.66 -3.69 40.28
C GLY A 399 -13.34 -4.56 41.51
N GLU A 400 -14.33 -5.25 42.11
CA GLU A 400 -14.12 -6.10 43.31
C GLU A 400 -13.43 -7.45 43.02
N ALA A 401 -13.33 -7.86 41.76
CA ALA A 401 -12.49 -8.98 41.35
C ALA A 401 -11.93 -8.84 39.92
N THR A 402 -10.74 -9.42 39.71
CA THR A 402 -10.15 -9.66 38.39
C THR A 402 -9.59 -11.08 38.32
N LEU A 403 -9.51 -11.65 37.11
CA LEU A 403 -8.66 -12.83 36.91
C LEU A 403 -7.26 -12.34 36.53
N ARG A 404 -6.22 -12.84 37.20
CA ARG A 404 -4.82 -12.55 36.88
C ARG A 404 -4.08 -13.80 36.44
N MET A 405 -3.20 -13.62 35.48
CA MET A 405 -2.25 -14.63 35.02
C MET A 405 -1.13 -14.76 36.07
N LYS A 406 -0.68 -15.98 36.36
CA LYS A 406 0.35 -16.28 37.36
C LYS A 406 1.71 -16.42 36.67
N GLN A 407 2.29 -15.27 36.34
CA GLN A 407 3.52 -15.11 35.58
C GLN A 407 4.73 -15.02 36.54
N ASP A 408 5.52 -13.94 36.50
CA ASP A 408 6.72 -13.74 37.32
C ASP A 408 6.86 -12.27 37.71
N MET A 409 6.50 -11.97 38.96
CA MET A 409 6.58 -10.62 39.55
C MET A 409 8.01 -10.10 39.70
N GLN A 410 9.05 -10.96 39.66
CA GLN A 410 10.45 -10.54 39.83
C GLN A 410 11.17 -10.26 38.50
N SER A 411 10.60 -10.69 37.36
CA SER A 411 11.14 -10.51 36.00
C SER A 411 11.59 -9.07 35.73
N ASP A 412 12.52 -8.85 34.80
CA ASP A 412 12.89 -7.48 34.39
C ASP A 412 11.93 -6.90 33.33
N ASN A 413 10.99 -7.72 32.84
CA ASN A 413 9.92 -7.28 31.95
C ASN A 413 8.61 -7.09 32.72
N GLY A 414 8.15 -5.83 32.86
CA GLY A 414 6.91 -5.49 33.56
C GLY A 414 5.62 -6.11 32.99
N ASN A 415 5.65 -6.58 31.73
CA ASN A 415 4.54 -7.34 31.14
C ASN A 415 4.44 -8.79 31.69
N MET A 416 5.37 -9.20 32.57
CA MET A 416 5.30 -10.47 33.30
C MET A 416 4.74 -10.31 34.72
N TYR A 417 4.33 -9.10 35.14
CA TYR A 417 3.87 -8.83 36.51
C TYR A 417 2.40 -9.16 36.74
N ASP A 418 2.08 -10.45 36.59
CA ASP A 418 0.74 -11.04 36.72
C ASP A 418 -0.34 -10.17 36.05
N LEU A 419 -0.32 -10.15 34.72
CA LEU A 419 -1.25 -9.40 33.89
C LEU A 419 -2.70 -9.82 34.16
N ILE A 420 -3.62 -8.87 34.02
CA ILE A 420 -5.06 -9.12 34.22
C ILE A 420 -5.58 -9.79 32.97
N ALA A 421 -6.13 -11.00 33.11
CA ALA A 421 -6.76 -11.77 32.06
C ALA A 421 -8.23 -11.37 31.84
N TYR A 422 -8.99 -11.14 32.91
CA TYR A 422 -10.41 -10.75 32.85
C TYR A 422 -10.78 -9.67 33.85
N ARG A 423 -11.75 -8.83 33.47
CA ARG A 423 -12.41 -7.83 34.33
C ARG A 423 -13.93 -8.01 34.28
N ILE A 424 -14.62 -7.63 35.36
CA ILE A 424 -16.08 -7.53 35.41
C ILE A 424 -16.50 -6.19 34.80
N LYS A 425 -17.55 -6.21 33.97
CA LYS A 425 -18.34 -5.04 33.52
C LYS A 425 -19.79 -5.47 33.27
N PHE A 426 -20.76 -4.66 33.66
CA PHE A 426 -22.19 -4.91 33.39
C PHE A 426 -22.73 -4.15 32.17
N THR A 427 -21.92 -3.28 31.56
CA THR A 427 -22.22 -2.68 30.25
C THR A 427 -22.42 -3.79 29.20
N PRO A 428 -23.61 -3.89 28.56
CA PRO A 428 -23.85 -4.87 27.50
C PRO A 428 -22.94 -4.63 26.29
N HIS A 429 -22.46 -5.70 25.67
CA HIS A 429 -21.57 -5.63 24.53
C HIS A 429 -22.36 -5.39 23.24
N PRO A 430 -21.98 -4.44 22.35
CA PRO A 430 -22.74 -4.17 21.14
C PRO A 430 -22.82 -5.36 20.17
N HIS A 431 -21.73 -6.11 19.93
CA HIS A 431 -21.81 -7.39 19.21
C HIS A 431 -22.37 -8.57 20.06
N ALA A 432 -21.80 -8.85 21.24
CA ALA A 432 -22.09 -10.08 22.00
C ALA A 432 -23.28 -10.03 22.99
N GLY A 433 -23.94 -8.87 23.13
CA GLY A 433 -25.11 -8.67 23.99
C GLY A 433 -24.82 -8.71 25.50
N ASP A 434 -25.82 -9.13 26.27
CA ASP A 434 -25.83 -9.26 27.73
C ASP A 434 -25.40 -10.65 28.23
N LYS A 435 -25.01 -11.55 27.32
CA LYS A 435 -24.55 -12.93 27.61
C LYS A 435 -23.31 -12.99 28.53
N TRP A 436 -22.56 -11.90 28.64
CA TRP A 436 -21.33 -11.80 29.40
C TRP A 436 -21.35 -10.57 30.30
N CYS A 437 -20.88 -10.73 31.54
CA CYS A 437 -20.52 -9.62 32.44
C CYS A 437 -19.04 -9.66 32.84
N ILE A 438 -18.25 -10.53 32.20
CA ILE A 438 -16.79 -10.55 32.30
C ILE A 438 -16.20 -10.51 30.90
N TYR A 439 -15.16 -9.69 30.72
CA TYR A 439 -14.51 -9.47 29.43
C TYR A 439 -13.01 -9.72 29.54
N PRO A 440 -12.40 -10.38 28.53
CA PRO A 440 -10.97 -10.61 28.50
C PRO A 440 -10.22 -9.29 28.26
N SER A 441 -8.96 -9.22 28.69
CA SER A 441 -8.08 -8.12 28.31
C SER A 441 -7.46 -8.34 26.93
N TYR A 442 -6.99 -7.26 26.31
CA TYR A 442 -6.18 -7.29 25.08
C TYR A 442 -5.04 -8.33 25.15
N ASP A 443 -4.23 -8.27 26.22
CA ASP A 443 -3.08 -9.16 26.43
C ASP A 443 -3.47 -10.65 26.57
N TYR A 444 -4.70 -10.94 26.95
CA TYR A 444 -5.23 -12.30 27.05
C TYR A 444 -5.86 -12.77 25.73
N ALA A 445 -6.74 -11.95 25.14
CA ALA A 445 -7.50 -12.31 23.96
C ALA A 445 -6.64 -12.36 22.70
N HIS A 446 -5.83 -11.33 22.46
CA HIS A 446 -5.21 -11.10 21.16
C HIS A 446 -4.31 -12.28 20.71
N CYS A 447 -3.46 -12.79 21.59
CA CYS A 447 -2.56 -13.91 21.24
C CYS A 447 -3.30 -15.25 21.11
N ILE A 448 -4.34 -15.49 21.94
CA ILE A 448 -5.14 -16.71 21.85
C ILE A 448 -5.94 -16.73 20.56
N VAL A 449 -6.58 -15.63 20.17
CA VAL A 449 -7.35 -15.57 18.91
C VAL A 449 -6.42 -15.66 17.71
N ASP A 450 -5.21 -15.08 17.75
CA ASP A 450 -4.18 -15.35 16.72
C ASP A 450 -3.86 -16.85 16.59
N SER A 451 -3.82 -17.61 17.70
CA SER A 451 -3.67 -19.08 17.65
C SER A 451 -4.93 -19.81 17.16
N LEU A 452 -6.14 -19.32 17.45
CA LEU A 452 -7.40 -19.97 17.03
C LEU A 452 -7.65 -19.76 15.53
N GLU A 453 -7.43 -18.55 15.02
CA GLU A 453 -7.47 -18.21 13.58
C GLU A 453 -6.30 -18.80 12.77
N ASN A 454 -5.34 -19.47 13.43
CA ASN A 454 -4.13 -20.02 12.81
C ASN A 454 -3.31 -18.97 12.06
N ILE A 455 -3.18 -17.78 12.65
CA ILE A 455 -2.35 -16.69 12.13
C ILE A 455 -0.89 -17.16 12.06
N THR A 456 -0.32 -17.22 10.85
CA THR A 456 1.09 -17.59 10.64
C THR A 456 2.03 -16.47 11.07
N HIS A 457 1.63 -15.22 10.85
CA HIS A 457 2.40 -14.00 11.04
C HIS A 457 1.54 -12.98 11.79
N SER A 458 1.84 -12.77 13.07
CA SER A 458 1.18 -11.79 13.94
C SER A 458 2.02 -10.51 13.95
N LEU A 459 1.66 -9.55 13.11
CA LEU A 459 2.45 -8.34 12.87
C LEU A 459 1.86 -7.15 13.67
N CYS A 460 2.71 -6.32 14.26
CA CYS A 460 2.30 -5.19 15.10
C CYS A 460 3.39 -4.11 15.14
N THR A 461 3.21 -3.03 15.90
CA THR A 461 4.23 -1.97 16.03
C THR A 461 5.19 -2.20 17.20
N LEU A 462 6.36 -1.57 17.16
CA LEU A 462 7.41 -1.72 18.18
C LEU A 462 6.96 -1.38 19.61
N GLU A 463 5.92 -0.57 19.81
CA GLU A 463 5.33 -0.33 21.14
C GLU A 463 4.89 -1.62 21.85
N PHE A 464 4.63 -2.70 21.10
CA PHE A 464 4.22 -4.01 21.63
C PHE A 464 5.38 -5.01 21.79
N GLU A 465 6.62 -4.67 21.42
CA GLU A 465 7.77 -5.60 21.49
C GLU A 465 7.98 -6.15 22.91
N THR A 466 7.83 -5.31 23.94
CA THR A 466 7.96 -5.75 25.34
C THR A 466 6.88 -6.75 25.77
N ARG A 467 5.74 -6.82 25.06
CA ARG A 467 4.65 -7.77 25.31
C ARG A 467 4.84 -9.10 24.59
N ARG A 468 5.84 -9.25 23.71
CA ARG A 468 6.15 -10.54 23.04
C ARG A 468 6.42 -11.67 24.05
N ALA A 469 7.01 -11.34 25.20
CA ALA A 469 7.27 -12.30 26.27
C ALA A 469 5.98 -12.86 26.91
N SER A 470 5.02 -11.99 27.23
CA SER A 470 3.72 -12.39 27.80
C SER A 470 2.84 -13.11 26.78
N TYR A 471 2.89 -12.67 25.51
CA TYR A 471 2.23 -13.33 24.37
C TYR A 471 2.62 -14.81 24.28
N TYR A 472 3.92 -15.11 24.19
CA TYR A 472 4.37 -16.50 24.06
C TYR A 472 4.22 -17.32 25.34
N TRP A 473 4.38 -16.70 26.53
CA TRP A 473 4.14 -17.40 27.80
C TRP A 473 2.69 -17.91 27.91
N LEU A 474 1.69 -17.12 27.51
CA LEU A 474 0.28 -17.53 27.60
C LEU A 474 -0.03 -18.70 26.64
N LEU A 475 0.54 -18.66 25.44
CA LEU A 475 0.38 -19.74 24.45
C LEU A 475 1.11 -21.03 24.86
N ASP A 476 2.28 -20.93 25.49
CA ASP A 476 3.00 -22.07 26.07
C ASP A 476 2.23 -22.69 27.25
N ALA A 477 1.79 -21.86 28.21
CA ALA A 477 1.01 -22.27 29.38
C ALA A 477 -0.30 -23.00 29.01
N LEU A 478 -0.93 -22.60 27.90
CA LEU A 478 -2.13 -23.26 27.34
C LEU A 478 -1.82 -24.39 26.34
N SER A 479 -0.55 -24.56 25.95
CA SER A 479 -0.08 -25.53 24.95
C SER A 479 -0.71 -25.35 23.55
N LEU A 480 -0.91 -24.08 23.17
CA LEU A 480 -1.49 -23.64 21.91
C LEU A 480 -0.45 -23.53 20.79
N TYR A 481 -0.91 -23.21 19.57
CA TYR A 481 -0.01 -22.84 18.47
C TYR A 481 0.60 -21.47 18.74
N GLN A 482 1.85 -21.28 18.32
CA GLN A 482 2.63 -20.06 18.54
C GLN A 482 2.88 -19.36 17.18
N PRO A 483 2.12 -18.32 16.81
CA PRO A 483 2.36 -17.51 15.61
C PRO A 483 3.77 -16.90 15.58
N TYR A 484 4.29 -16.59 14.39
CA TYR A 484 5.48 -15.74 14.26
C TYR A 484 5.12 -14.28 14.56
N VAL A 485 5.52 -13.76 15.72
CA VAL A 485 5.30 -12.36 16.10
C VAL A 485 6.45 -11.50 15.58
N TRP A 486 6.14 -10.40 14.89
CA TRP A 486 7.16 -9.48 14.42
C TRP A 486 6.67 -8.03 14.31
N GLU A 487 7.45 -7.14 14.91
CA GLU A 487 7.13 -5.73 15.10
C GLU A 487 7.83 -4.83 14.08
N TYR A 488 7.12 -3.82 13.58
CA TYR A 488 7.64 -2.78 12.67
C TYR A 488 7.61 -1.37 13.29
N SER A 489 8.46 -0.50 12.76
CA SER A 489 8.47 0.93 13.05
C SER A 489 7.14 1.57 12.66
N ARG A 490 6.51 2.33 13.56
CA ARG A 490 5.28 3.05 13.24
C ARG A 490 5.55 4.16 12.22
N LEU A 491 4.56 4.46 11.37
CA LEU A 491 4.67 5.55 10.42
C LEU A 491 4.29 6.88 11.08
N ASN A 492 5.29 7.66 11.52
CA ASN A 492 5.12 9.07 11.93
C ASN A 492 5.27 10.00 10.72
N ILE A 493 4.47 11.07 10.65
CA ILE A 493 4.60 12.13 9.64
C ILE A 493 4.80 13.48 10.34
N THR A 494 5.54 14.41 9.72
CA THR A 494 5.76 15.77 10.25
C THR A 494 4.50 16.66 10.15
N ASN A 495 4.48 17.77 10.90
CA ASN A 495 3.45 18.82 10.84
C ASN A 495 2.02 18.33 11.15
N THR A 496 1.89 17.23 11.90
CA THR A 496 0.61 16.61 12.25
C THR A 496 0.66 15.94 13.63
N VAL A 497 -0.50 15.58 14.17
CA VAL A 497 -0.63 14.74 15.37
C VAL A 497 -1.44 13.50 15.00
N MET A 498 -0.97 12.32 15.39
CA MET A 498 -1.65 11.04 15.08
C MET A 498 -2.28 10.38 16.31
N SER A 499 -1.86 10.76 17.52
CA SER A 499 -2.38 10.11 18.73
C SER A 499 -3.88 10.39 18.87
N LYS A 500 -4.67 9.32 18.98
CA LYS A 500 -6.14 9.38 19.05
C LYS A 500 -6.66 10.43 20.05
N ARG A 501 -6.03 10.55 21.22
CA ARG A 501 -6.37 11.59 22.22
C ARG A 501 -6.23 13.03 21.69
N LYS A 502 -5.17 13.35 20.92
CA LYS A 502 -4.97 14.67 20.30
C LYS A 502 -5.94 14.87 19.12
N LEU A 503 -6.18 13.84 18.30
CA LEU A 503 -7.15 13.89 17.20
C LEU A 503 -8.61 14.09 17.67
N ASN A 504 -9.07 13.29 18.65
CA ASN A 504 -10.36 13.49 19.32
C ASN A 504 -10.52 14.95 19.77
N ARG A 505 -9.48 15.51 20.41
CA ARG A 505 -9.51 16.87 20.94
C ARG A 505 -9.67 17.92 19.84
N LEU A 506 -8.93 17.81 18.74
CA LEU A 506 -9.05 18.73 17.60
C LEU A 506 -10.47 18.77 17.02
N VAL A 507 -11.11 17.61 16.88
CA VAL A 507 -12.48 17.51 16.36
C VAL A 507 -13.52 18.00 17.37
N THR A 508 -13.48 17.52 18.62
CA THR A 508 -14.49 17.87 19.64
C THR A 508 -14.41 19.35 20.07
N GLU A 509 -13.23 19.97 20.04
CA GLU A 509 -13.06 21.41 20.31
C GLU A 509 -13.16 22.29 19.04
N ASN A 510 -13.57 21.71 17.90
CA ASN A 510 -13.85 22.40 16.63
C ASN A 510 -12.67 23.20 16.03
N TYR A 511 -11.43 22.72 16.22
CA TYR A 511 -10.25 23.24 15.51
C TYR A 511 -10.20 22.80 14.03
N VAL A 512 -10.95 21.75 13.69
CA VAL A 512 -11.10 21.16 12.36
C VAL A 512 -12.56 20.87 12.06
N ASP A 513 -12.93 20.79 10.78
CA ASP A 513 -14.33 20.66 10.32
C ASP A 513 -14.98 19.33 10.75
N GLY A 514 -14.17 18.30 11.02
CA GLY A 514 -14.62 16.94 11.33
C GLY A 514 -13.48 15.92 11.27
N TRP A 515 -13.83 14.65 11.42
CA TRP A 515 -12.88 13.53 11.28
C TRP A 515 -12.35 13.33 9.86
N ASP A 516 -13.03 13.90 8.87
CA ASP A 516 -12.69 13.91 7.45
C ASP A 516 -12.15 15.28 6.98
N ASP A 517 -11.78 16.20 7.87
CA ASP A 517 -11.14 17.46 7.48
C ASP A 517 -9.84 17.19 6.68
N PRO A 518 -9.67 17.75 5.47
CA PRO A 518 -8.50 17.55 4.61
C PRO A 518 -7.12 17.83 5.25
N ARG A 519 -7.07 18.54 6.38
CA ARG A 519 -5.84 18.84 7.13
C ARG A 519 -5.41 17.71 8.07
N LEU A 520 -6.30 16.77 8.38
CA LEU A 520 -5.99 15.60 9.21
C LEU A 520 -5.34 14.49 8.38
N MET A 521 -4.44 13.73 9.01
CA MET A 521 -3.89 12.49 8.45
C MET A 521 -4.78 11.27 8.72
N THR A 522 -6.09 11.49 8.96
CA THR A 522 -7.11 10.44 8.93
C THR A 522 -7.25 9.91 7.50
N LEU A 523 -7.61 8.64 7.31
CA LEU A 523 -7.79 8.11 5.96
C LEU A 523 -9.03 8.70 5.27
N ALA A 524 -10.08 9.03 6.05
CA ALA A 524 -11.19 9.86 5.60
C ALA A 524 -10.74 11.27 5.15
N GLY A 525 -9.90 11.95 5.96
CA GLY A 525 -9.39 13.29 5.64
C GLY A 525 -8.50 13.29 4.40
N LEU A 526 -7.63 12.29 4.24
CA LEU A 526 -6.81 12.12 3.04
C LEU A 526 -7.65 11.82 1.79
N ARG A 527 -8.67 10.95 1.90
CA ARG A 527 -9.62 10.70 0.80
C ARG A 527 -10.36 11.98 0.40
N ARG A 528 -10.91 12.73 1.35
CA ARG A 528 -11.61 14.01 1.10
C ARG A 528 -10.67 15.13 0.61
N ARG A 529 -9.39 15.10 1.02
CA ARG A 529 -8.32 15.93 0.43
C ARG A 529 -8.07 15.59 -1.04
N GLY A 530 -8.51 14.42 -1.53
CA GLY A 530 -8.35 13.94 -2.90
C GLY A 530 -7.13 13.06 -3.12
N VAL A 531 -6.46 12.64 -2.04
CA VAL A 531 -5.35 11.68 -2.08
C VAL A 531 -5.91 10.30 -2.40
N THR A 532 -5.27 9.57 -3.32
CA THR A 532 -5.67 8.22 -3.73
C THR A 532 -5.03 7.15 -2.85
N SER A 533 -5.73 6.02 -2.69
CA SER A 533 -5.20 4.86 -1.96
C SER A 533 -3.98 4.23 -2.64
N THR A 534 -3.89 4.29 -3.97
CA THR A 534 -2.70 3.90 -4.76
C THR A 534 -1.48 4.76 -4.43
N ALA A 535 -1.63 6.09 -4.31
CA ALA A 535 -0.54 6.96 -3.89
C ALA A 535 -0.09 6.68 -2.44
N ILE A 536 -1.03 6.43 -1.51
CA ILE A 536 -0.72 6.06 -0.12
C ILE A 536 0.01 4.71 -0.06
N ASN A 537 -0.48 3.68 -0.75
CA ASN A 537 0.16 2.36 -0.82
C ASN A 537 1.57 2.44 -1.45
N THR A 538 1.77 3.32 -2.43
CA THR A 538 3.09 3.57 -3.05
C THR A 538 4.04 4.31 -2.12
N PHE A 539 3.55 5.30 -1.37
CA PHE A 539 4.31 5.99 -0.32
C PHE A 539 4.75 5.04 0.80
N VAL A 540 3.85 4.20 1.29
CA VAL A 540 4.17 3.17 2.30
C VAL A 540 5.20 2.16 1.77
N ARG A 541 5.04 1.67 0.52
CA ARG A 541 6.05 0.84 -0.14
C ARG A 541 7.42 1.52 -0.18
N GLY A 542 7.46 2.81 -0.54
CA GLY A 542 8.69 3.59 -0.60
C GLY A 542 9.36 3.83 0.76
N ILE A 543 8.60 3.89 1.86
CA ILE A 543 9.14 3.92 3.23
C ILE A 543 9.71 2.56 3.64
N GLY A 544 9.04 1.48 3.24
CA GLY A 544 9.45 0.10 3.54
C GLY A 544 9.05 -0.37 4.95
N ILE A 545 9.39 -1.63 5.23
CA ILE A 545 9.09 -2.34 6.46
C ILE A 545 10.40 -2.52 7.23
N THR A 546 10.55 -1.83 8.36
CA THR A 546 11.81 -1.75 9.13
C THR A 546 11.56 -1.83 10.63
N ARG A 547 12.59 -2.13 11.42
CA ARG A 547 12.58 -2.05 12.90
C ARG A 547 13.24 -0.77 13.46
N SER A 548 13.63 0.15 12.59
CA SER A 548 14.25 1.43 12.98
C SER A 548 13.17 2.43 13.37
N ASP A 549 12.95 2.63 14.67
CA ASP A 549 12.06 3.68 15.18
C ASP A 549 12.69 5.10 15.07
N GLY A 550 11.91 6.14 15.33
CA GLY A 550 12.37 7.53 15.46
C GLY A 550 12.48 8.34 14.16
N SER A 551 12.23 7.73 13.00
CA SER A 551 12.17 8.46 11.72
C SER A 551 10.78 9.09 11.49
N MET A 552 10.66 10.39 11.78
CA MET A 552 9.54 11.18 11.27
C MET A 552 9.69 11.38 9.76
N ILE A 553 8.68 10.92 9.00
CA ILE A 553 8.66 11.08 7.55
C ILE A 553 8.13 12.47 7.21
N ARG A 554 8.89 13.25 6.43
CA ARG A 554 8.43 14.56 5.94
C ARG A 554 7.14 14.42 5.14
N LEU A 555 6.14 15.27 5.42
CA LEU A 555 4.86 15.31 4.71
C LEU A 555 5.03 15.48 3.20
N GLU A 556 6.04 16.25 2.78
CA GLU A 556 6.43 16.47 1.39
C GLU A 556 6.71 15.15 0.64
N ARG A 557 7.15 14.10 1.35
CA ARG A 557 7.38 12.77 0.76
C ARG A 557 6.08 12.06 0.41
N LEU A 558 5.01 12.22 1.20
CA LEU A 558 3.67 11.75 0.81
C LEU A 558 3.19 12.54 -0.40
N GLU A 559 3.30 13.87 -0.34
CA GLU A 559 2.88 14.75 -1.42
C GLU A 559 3.62 14.48 -2.74
N TYR A 560 4.88 14.05 -2.70
CA TYR A 560 5.63 13.60 -3.88
C TYR A 560 4.93 12.45 -4.61
N HIS A 561 4.55 11.38 -3.90
CA HIS A 561 3.85 10.25 -4.52
C HIS A 561 2.46 10.65 -5.04
N VAL A 562 1.77 11.58 -4.37
CA VAL A 562 0.49 12.13 -4.84
C VAL A 562 0.67 12.94 -6.14
N ARG A 563 1.69 13.82 -6.23
CA ARG A 563 1.98 14.56 -7.47
C ARG A 563 2.37 13.64 -8.62
N GLU A 564 3.16 12.59 -8.35
CA GLU A 564 3.61 11.62 -9.35
C GLU A 564 2.47 10.80 -9.95
N GLU A 565 1.42 10.50 -9.18
CA GLU A 565 0.23 9.85 -9.71
C GLU A 565 -0.68 10.84 -10.42
N LEU A 566 -1.03 11.96 -9.79
CA LEU A 566 -2.01 12.92 -10.33
C LEU A 566 -1.52 13.64 -11.60
N ASN A 567 -0.21 13.78 -11.83
CA ASN A 567 0.34 14.24 -13.12
C ASN A 567 -0.05 13.32 -14.30
N LYS A 568 -0.38 12.06 -14.01
CA LYS A 568 -0.78 11.01 -14.97
C LYS A 568 -2.30 10.76 -14.95
N THR A 569 -2.99 11.06 -13.84
CA THR A 569 -4.40 10.65 -13.61
C THR A 569 -5.40 11.78 -13.29
N ALA A 570 -4.98 13.03 -13.08
CA ALA A 570 -5.88 14.18 -12.87
C ALA A 570 -5.92 15.13 -14.08
N SER A 571 -7.11 15.35 -14.66
CA SER A 571 -7.25 16.01 -15.96
C SER A 571 -7.05 17.54 -15.88
N ARG A 572 -6.47 18.15 -16.92
CA ARG A 572 -6.13 19.58 -16.94
C ARG A 572 -7.32 20.45 -17.27
N THR A 573 -7.46 21.51 -16.49
CA THR A 573 -8.52 22.52 -16.60
C THR A 573 -7.96 23.90 -16.23
N MET A 574 -8.67 24.98 -16.58
CA MET A 574 -8.31 26.35 -16.21
C MET A 574 -9.33 26.93 -15.22
N VAL A 575 -8.81 27.39 -14.09
CA VAL A 575 -9.53 28.11 -13.04
C VAL A 575 -8.65 29.26 -12.59
N VAL A 576 -9.23 30.44 -12.38
CA VAL A 576 -8.57 31.64 -11.89
C VAL A 576 -9.08 31.95 -10.49
N LEU A 577 -8.20 31.96 -9.49
CA LEU A 577 -8.56 32.13 -8.09
C LEU A 577 -8.86 33.58 -7.72
N HIS A 578 -8.08 34.52 -8.25
CA HIS A 578 -8.22 35.95 -8.02
C HIS A 578 -8.42 36.67 -9.36
N PRO A 579 -9.65 36.65 -9.92
CA PRO A 579 -9.90 37.10 -11.29
C PRO A 579 -9.69 38.61 -11.49
N LEU A 580 -8.68 38.95 -12.28
CA LEU A 580 -8.43 40.30 -12.79
C LEU A 580 -8.90 40.38 -14.25
N LYS A 581 -9.81 41.32 -14.53
CA LYS A 581 -10.46 41.50 -15.83
C LYS A 581 -9.49 42.08 -16.87
N VAL A 582 -9.49 41.49 -18.06
CA VAL A 582 -8.76 41.93 -19.24
C VAL A 582 -9.73 42.04 -20.43
N VAL A 583 -9.82 43.22 -21.02
CA VAL A 583 -10.64 43.48 -22.22
C VAL A 583 -9.76 43.47 -23.47
N ILE A 584 -10.09 42.62 -24.42
CA ILE A 584 -9.42 42.50 -25.72
C ILE A 584 -10.03 43.53 -26.68
N THR A 585 -9.33 44.62 -26.94
CA THR A 585 -9.88 45.81 -27.62
C THR A 585 -9.99 45.67 -29.15
N ASN A 586 -9.32 44.68 -29.74
CA ASN A 586 -9.34 44.38 -31.17
C ASN A 586 -10.12 43.09 -31.53
N LEU A 587 -10.99 42.60 -30.63
CA LEU A 587 -11.93 41.51 -30.89
C LEU A 587 -13.37 42.03 -30.77
N GLU A 588 -14.26 41.61 -31.67
CA GLU A 588 -15.66 42.02 -31.64
C GLU A 588 -16.38 41.49 -30.39
N ALA A 589 -17.15 42.35 -29.71
CA ALA A 589 -17.78 42.03 -28.43
C ALA A 589 -18.86 40.91 -28.50
N SER A 590 -19.34 40.58 -29.70
CA SER A 590 -20.25 39.45 -29.94
C SER A 590 -19.54 38.14 -30.31
N SER A 591 -18.20 38.14 -30.42
CA SER A 591 -17.42 36.99 -30.86
C SER A 591 -17.07 36.05 -29.70
N VAL A 592 -17.32 34.76 -29.90
CA VAL A 592 -16.83 33.67 -29.04
C VAL A 592 -16.20 32.62 -29.94
N ILE A 593 -14.98 32.18 -29.59
CA ILE A 593 -14.19 31.20 -30.33
C ILE A 593 -13.93 29.99 -29.42
N ASP A 594 -14.45 28.83 -29.77
CA ASP A 594 -14.20 27.58 -29.03
C ASP A 594 -12.84 26.98 -29.36
N LEU A 595 -11.89 27.14 -28.43
CA LEU A 595 -10.52 26.66 -28.55
C LEU A 595 -10.34 25.25 -27.97
N ASP A 596 -9.46 24.46 -28.56
CA ASP A 596 -9.11 23.12 -28.06
C ASP A 596 -7.97 23.16 -27.03
N ALA A 597 -8.31 22.84 -25.78
CA ALA A 597 -7.37 22.68 -24.69
C ALA A 597 -7.12 21.19 -24.39
N LYS A 598 -5.86 20.80 -24.15
CA LYS A 598 -5.51 19.40 -23.81
C LYS A 598 -5.82 19.07 -22.35
N LYS A 599 -6.38 17.88 -22.11
CA LYS A 599 -6.57 17.29 -20.77
C LYS A 599 -5.28 16.73 -20.17
N TRP A 600 -4.33 16.29 -21.00
CA TRP A 600 -3.12 15.56 -20.58
C TRP A 600 -1.87 16.13 -21.27
N PRO A 601 -0.64 15.92 -20.73
CA PRO A 601 0.58 16.34 -21.42
C PRO A 601 0.79 15.51 -22.70
N ASP A 602 0.83 14.20 -22.50
CA ASP A 602 1.23 13.20 -23.49
C ASP A 602 0.02 12.60 -24.24
N ALA A 603 -1.11 13.32 -24.18
CA ALA A 603 -2.33 13.00 -24.90
C ALA A 603 -2.05 12.90 -26.41
N PRO A 604 -2.52 11.85 -27.11
CA PRO A 604 -2.45 11.79 -28.58
C PRO A 604 -3.08 13.03 -29.22
N ASN A 605 -2.49 13.50 -30.33
CA ASN A 605 -2.99 14.71 -31.02
C ASN A 605 -4.20 14.42 -31.93
N ASP A 606 -4.40 13.15 -32.23
CA ASP A 606 -5.37 12.56 -33.15
C ASP A 606 -6.63 12.03 -32.44
N ASP A 607 -6.58 11.84 -31.12
CA ASP A 607 -7.74 11.53 -30.30
C ASP A 607 -8.50 12.79 -29.87
N ALA A 608 -9.76 12.92 -30.29
CA ALA A 608 -10.63 14.02 -29.87
C ALA A 608 -10.98 13.97 -28.36
N SER A 609 -10.96 12.79 -27.72
CA SER A 609 -11.27 12.65 -26.28
C SER A 609 -10.23 13.35 -25.39
N SER A 610 -8.99 13.47 -25.88
CA SER A 610 -7.86 14.13 -25.22
C SER A 610 -8.02 15.65 -25.06
N TYR A 611 -9.05 16.25 -25.68
CA TYR A 611 -9.31 17.69 -25.66
C TYR A 611 -10.61 18.05 -24.93
N TYR A 612 -10.72 19.32 -24.56
CA TYR A 612 -11.97 19.98 -24.14
C TYR A 612 -12.04 21.37 -24.75
N LYS A 613 -13.27 21.86 -25.00
CA LYS A 613 -13.49 23.21 -25.52
C LYS A 613 -13.39 24.26 -24.42
N VAL A 614 -12.76 25.38 -24.76
CA VAL A 614 -12.67 26.59 -23.92
C VAL A 614 -13.10 27.79 -24.74
N PRO A 615 -14.14 28.53 -24.32
CA PRO A 615 -14.58 29.73 -25.03
C PRO A 615 -13.54 30.86 -24.86
N PHE A 616 -13.20 31.53 -25.94
CA PHE A 616 -12.41 32.76 -25.97
C PHE A 616 -13.27 33.90 -26.53
N SER A 617 -13.52 34.91 -25.70
CA SER A 617 -14.31 36.10 -26.03
C SER A 617 -13.50 37.38 -25.74
N ASN A 618 -14.09 38.55 -25.96
CA ASN A 618 -13.39 39.83 -25.77
C ASN A 618 -13.17 40.20 -24.28
N VAL A 619 -13.75 39.48 -23.33
CA VAL A 619 -13.50 39.66 -21.89
C VAL A 619 -12.93 38.37 -21.30
N VAL A 620 -11.65 38.43 -20.93
CA VAL A 620 -10.93 37.33 -20.29
C VAL A 620 -10.48 37.74 -18.89
N TYR A 621 -10.23 36.76 -18.03
CA TYR A 621 -9.77 36.94 -16.67
C TYR A 621 -8.47 36.14 -16.47
N ILE A 622 -7.51 36.77 -15.80
CA ILE A 622 -6.21 36.18 -15.39
C ILE A 622 -6.05 36.31 -13.87
N GLU A 623 -5.07 35.65 -13.27
CA GLU A 623 -4.77 35.88 -11.84
C GLU A 623 -4.31 37.32 -11.62
N GLN A 624 -4.77 37.94 -10.53
CA GLN A 624 -4.31 39.26 -10.10
C GLN A 624 -2.79 39.33 -9.86
N THR A 625 -2.15 38.19 -9.54
CA THR A 625 -0.69 38.05 -9.36
C THR A 625 0.08 37.98 -10.70
N ASP A 626 -0.61 37.71 -11.81
CA ASP A 626 -0.05 37.68 -13.17
C ASP A 626 -0.04 39.05 -13.85
N PHE A 627 -0.43 40.13 -13.16
CA PHE A 627 -0.21 41.50 -13.60
C PHE A 627 0.65 42.31 -12.64
N ARG A 628 1.54 43.18 -13.17
CA ARG A 628 2.28 44.19 -12.40
C ARG A 628 2.39 45.52 -13.16
N LEU A 629 2.24 46.63 -12.45
CA LEU A 629 2.42 48.00 -12.98
C LEU A 629 3.87 48.31 -13.40
N LYS A 630 4.86 47.60 -12.84
CA LYS A 630 6.27 47.71 -13.19
C LYS A 630 6.82 46.34 -13.57
N ASP A 631 7.44 46.25 -14.74
CA ASP A 631 8.05 45.02 -15.23
C ASP A 631 9.46 44.79 -14.67
N SER A 632 9.92 43.54 -14.68
CA SER A 632 11.29 43.15 -14.32
C SER A 632 11.79 42.00 -15.19
N LYS A 633 13.12 41.87 -15.37
CA LYS A 633 13.73 40.93 -16.33
C LYS A 633 13.45 39.45 -16.04
N ASP A 634 13.14 39.14 -14.78
CA ASP A 634 12.78 37.84 -14.20
C ASP A 634 11.27 37.58 -14.18
N TYR A 635 10.43 38.60 -14.40
CA TYR A 635 8.98 38.47 -14.39
C TYR A 635 8.44 37.97 -15.73
N TYR A 636 7.60 36.94 -15.70
CA TYR A 636 6.97 36.37 -16.89
C TYR A 636 5.46 36.64 -16.98
N GLY A 637 4.88 37.40 -16.05
CA GLY A 637 3.51 37.90 -16.14
C GLY A 637 3.37 39.15 -17.01
N LEU A 638 2.14 39.66 -17.09
CA LEU A 638 1.74 40.81 -17.90
C LEU A 638 2.09 42.15 -17.21
N ALA A 639 2.44 43.14 -18.00
CA ALA A 639 2.78 44.49 -17.57
C ALA A 639 2.50 45.49 -18.72
N PRO A 640 2.42 46.81 -18.47
CA PRO A 640 2.18 47.81 -19.51
C PRO A 640 3.11 47.66 -20.72
N GLY A 641 2.53 47.58 -21.93
CA GLY A 641 3.26 47.42 -23.19
C GLY A 641 3.83 46.02 -23.48
N LYS A 642 3.75 45.09 -22.51
CA LYS A 642 4.32 43.73 -22.59
C LYS A 642 3.35 42.73 -23.19
N THR A 643 3.89 41.70 -23.86
CA THR A 643 3.12 40.58 -24.43
C THR A 643 3.28 39.29 -23.62
N VAL A 644 2.20 38.55 -23.41
CA VAL A 644 2.15 37.20 -22.81
C VAL A 644 1.26 36.27 -23.66
N LEU A 645 1.47 34.96 -23.59
CA LEU A 645 0.61 33.96 -24.26
C LEU A 645 -0.50 33.51 -23.31
N LEU A 646 -1.76 33.62 -23.73
CA LEU A 646 -2.85 32.92 -23.09
C LEU A 646 -2.79 31.43 -23.49
N ARG A 647 -2.74 30.53 -22.50
CA ARG A 647 -2.57 29.08 -22.70
C ARG A 647 -3.68 28.52 -23.62
N TYR A 648 -3.30 27.71 -24.60
CA TYR A 648 -4.16 27.22 -25.71
C TYR A 648 -4.75 28.29 -26.66
N ALA A 649 -4.57 29.59 -26.36
CA ALA A 649 -5.15 30.70 -27.11
C ALA A 649 -4.09 31.54 -27.86
N PHE A 650 -4.12 32.86 -27.71
CA PHE A 650 -3.35 33.83 -28.49
C PHE A 650 -2.39 34.64 -27.60
N PRO A 651 -1.29 35.18 -28.16
CA PRO A 651 -0.54 36.24 -27.49
C PRO A 651 -1.42 37.48 -27.29
N ILE A 652 -1.40 38.07 -26.11
CA ILE A 652 -2.04 39.35 -25.78
C ILE A 652 -0.99 40.35 -25.31
N LYS A 653 -1.15 41.63 -25.68
CA LYS A 653 -0.26 42.74 -25.32
C LYS A 653 -1.05 43.80 -24.56
N CYS A 654 -0.65 44.12 -23.33
CA CYS A 654 -1.29 45.19 -22.55
C CYS A 654 -1.05 46.56 -23.20
N THR A 655 -2.13 47.30 -23.46
CA THR A 655 -2.13 48.64 -24.09
C THR A 655 -2.47 49.75 -23.10
N GLU A 656 -3.44 49.53 -22.21
CA GLU A 656 -3.91 50.49 -21.21
C GLU A 656 -4.22 49.76 -19.89
N VAL A 657 -4.15 50.48 -18.77
CA VAL A 657 -4.45 49.98 -17.43
C VAL A 657 -5.41 50.93 -16.74
N VAL A 658 -6.58 50.43 -16.35
CA VAL A 658 -7.57 51.17 -15.59
C VAL A 658 -7.33 50.91 -14.10
N LEU A 659 -7.24 51.99 -13.33
CA LEU A 659 -7.14 51.96 -11.88
C LEU A 659 -8.51 52.22 -11.25
N SER A 660 -8.73 51.73 -10.04
CA SER A 660 -9.94 52.00 -9.25
C SER A 660 -9.92 53.44 -8.70
N GLU A 661 -11.00 53.85 -8.02
CA GLU A 661 -11.13 55.17 -7.39
C GLU A 661 -10.00 55.47 -6.37
N ASP A 662 -9.43 54.44 -5.76
CA ASP A 662 -8.25 54.52 -4.87
C ASP A 662 -6.95 54.95 -5.57
N LYS A 663 -6.90 54.84 -6.92
CA LYS A 663 -5.72 55.03 -7.77
C LYS A 663 -4.53 54.11 -7.44
N THR A 664 -4.77 53.01 -6.72
CA THR A 664 -3.75 52.03 -6.34
C THR A 664 -4.09 50.60 -6.76
N THR A 665 -5.37 50.23 -6.79
CA THR A 665 -5.86 48.92 -7.23
C THR A 665 -6.13 48.95 -8.74
N VAL A 666 -5.69 47.91 -9.46
CA VAL A 666 -6.00 47.72 -10.88
C VAL A 666 -7.39 47.08 -11.01
N SER A 667 -8.28 47.70 -11.78
CA SER A 667 -9.68 47.28 -11.94
C SER A 667 -9.94 46.59 -13.29
N GLU A 668 -9.34 47.09 -14.37
CA GLU A 668 -9.43 46.52 -15.72
C GLU A 668 -8.10 46.72 -16.45
N ILE A 669 -7.64 45.70 -17.17
CA ILE A 669 -6.55 45.82 -18.14
C ILE A 669 -7.17 45.84 -19.53
N ARG A 670 -6.60 46.62 -20.45
CA ARG A 670 -6.92 46.55 -21.87
C ARG A 670 -5.73 46.00 -22.63
N ALA A 671 -6.01 45.15 -23.61
CA ALA A 671 -5.01 44.46 -24.38
C ALA A 671 -5.43 44.23 -25.83
N GLU A 672 -4.45 44.07 -26.71
CA GLU A 672 -4.64 43.64 -28.10
C GLU A 672 -4.15 42.18 -28.26
N TYR A 673 -4.90 41.34 -28.99
CA TYR A 673 -4.49 39.97 -29.31
C TYR A 673 -3.83 39.86 -30.69
N ASP A 674 -2.89 38.91 -30.82
CA ASP A 674 -2.14 38.57 -32.04
C ASP A 674 -2.74 37.29 -32.68
N PRO A 675 -3.71 37.40 -33.63
CA PRO A 675 -4.34 36.25 -34.27
C PRO A 675 -3.36 35.39 -35.07
N ASP A 676 -2.36 36.02 -35.69
CA ASP A 676 -1.33 35.35 -36.49
C ASP A 676 -0.30 34.59 -35.62
N LYS A 677 -0.30 34.82 -34.30
CA LYS A 677 0.65 34.30 -33.31
C LYS A 677 2.12 34.57 -33.71
N LYS A 678 2.37 35.70 -34.38
CA LYS A 678 3.70 36.15 -34.83
C LYS A 678 4.64 36.38 -33.66
N THR A 679 4.11 36.89 -32.55
CA THR A 679 4.85 37.14 -31.32
C THR A 679 4.94 35.85 -30.49
N LYS A 680 6.15 35.41 -30.16
CA LYS A 680 6.40 34.30 -29.21
C LYS A 680 6.90 34.87 -27.87
N PRO A 681 6.00 35.27 -26.96
CA PRO A 681 6.38 35.78 -25.64
C PRO A 681 6.95 34.68 -24.74
N LYS A 682 7.71 35.07 -23.71
CA LYS A 682 8.26 34.14 -22.70
C LYS A 682 7.23 33.69 -21.65
N GLY A 683 6.20 34.51 -21.40
CA GLY A 683 5.16 34.24 -20.42
C GLY A 683 4.02 33.42 -21.01
N VAL A 684 3.53 32.44 -20.25
CA VAL A 684 2.31 31.68 -20.57
C VAL A 684 1.41 31.65 -19.34
N LEU A 685 0.21 32.23 -19.47
CA LEU A 685 -0.77 32.37 -18.39
C LEU A 685 -1.95 31.42 -18.60
N HIS A 686 -2.53 30.91 -17.50
CA HIS A 686 -3.90 30.37 -17.55
C HIS A 686 -4.91 31.51 -17.46
N TRP A 687 -6.12 31.27 -17.94
CA TRP A 687 -7.16 32.28 -18.08
C TRP A 687 -8.52 31.58 -18.19
N VAL A 688 -9.58 32.36 -18.01
CA VAL A 688 -10.98 32.00 -18.29
C VAL A 688 -11.66 33.20 -18.94
N ALA A 689 -12.79 33.01 -19.62
CA ALA A 689 -13.50 34.11 -20.30
C ALA A 689 -15.00 34.01 -20.12
N GLU A 690 -15.70 35.11 -20.40
CA GLU A 690 -17.16 35.13 -20.52
C GLU A 690 -17.57 34.10 -21.59
N PRO A 691 -18.34 33.03 -21.26
CA PRO A 691 -18.70 31.98 -22.21
C PRO A 691 -19.68 32.44 -23.29
N SER A 692 -20.38 33.54 -23.02
CA SER A 692 -21.18 34.31 -23.98
C SER A 692 -21.17 35.79 -23.55
N PRO A 693 -21.36 36.76 -24.47
CA PRO A 693 -21.18 38.17 -24.17
C PRO A 693 -22.04 38.67 -22.99
N GLY A 694 -21.39 39.25 -21.98
CA GLY A 694 -22.04 39.77 -20.77
C GLY A 694 -22.45 38.72 -19.74
N VAL A 695 -21.96 37.47 -19.85
CA VAL A 695 -22.20 36.40 -18.89
C VAL A 695 -20.91 36.09 -18.14
N ASP A 696 -20.94 36.18 -16.80
CA ASP A 696 -19.82 35.81 -15.94
C ASP A 696 -19.34 34.35 -16.21
N PRO A 697 -18.04 34.06 -16.09
CA PRO A 697 -17.51 32.70 -16.02
C PRO A 697 -18.13 31.87 -14.88
N LEU A 698 -17.98 30.54 -14.94
CA LEU A 698 -18.52 29.62 -13.94
C LEU A 698 -17.88 29.89 -12.57
N LYS A 699 -18.68 30.28 -11.58
CA LYS A 699 -18.20 30.62 -10.23
C LYS A 699 -18.09 29.36 -9.38
N VAL A 700 -16.94 29.16 -8.74
CA VAL A 700 -16.61 27.99 -7.92
C VAL A 700 -15.95 28.41 -6.60
N GLU A 701 -16.21 27.66 -5.53
CA GLU A 701 -15.46 27.81 -4.27
C GLU A 701 -14.18 26.98 -4.36
N VAL A 702 -13.04 27.52 -3.91
CA VAL A 702 -11.77 26.79 -3.84
C VAL A 702 -11.20 26.87 -2.43
N ARG A 703 -10.95 25.71 -1.83
CA ARG A 703 -10.43 25.54 -0.48
C ARG A 703 -8.95 25.18 -0.55
N LEU A 704 -8.09 26.13 -0.22
CA LEU A 704 -6.64 25.99 -0.22
C LEU A 704 -6.17 25.49 1.15
N PHE A 705 -5.72 24.25 1.22
CA PHE A 705 -5.20 23.64 2.44
C PHE A 705 -3.68 23.70 2.52
N ASP A 706 -3.17 23.91 3.73
CA ASP A 706 -1.75 23.88 4.09
C ASP A 706 -1.56 23.10 5.41
N LYS A 707 -0.31 22.96 5.86
CA LYS A 707 0.09 22.30 7.11
C LYS A 707 -0.72 22.82 8.30
N LEU A 708 -1.33 21.91 9.05
CA LEU A 708 -2.15 22.23 10.24
C LEU A 708 -1.31 22.79 11.39
N PHE A 709 -0.06 22.33 11.51
CA PHE A 709 0.89 22.71 12.56
C PHE A 709 2.17 23.29 11.94
N LYS A 710 2.68 24.37 12.54
CA LYS A 710 3.88 25.09 12.04
C LYS A 710 5.14 24.26 12.28
N SER A 711 5.27 23.64 13.45
CA SER A 711 6.42 22.82 13.85
C SER A 711 6.41 21.46 13.15
N GLU A 712 7.59 20.90 12.86
CA GLU A 712 7.69 19.53 12.30
C GLU A 712 7.16 18.47 13.28
N ASN A 713 7.29 18.68 14.60
CA ASN A 713 6.80 17.76 15.63
C ASN A 713 5.92 18.45 16.71
N PRO A 714 4.62 18.71 16.42
CA PRO A 714 3.65 19.14 17.44
C PRO A 714 3.27 18.00 18.41
N GLY A 715 3.84 16.81 18.25
CA GLY A 715 3.69 15.69 19.17
C GLY A 715 4.26 15.98 20.55
N GLU A 716 5.45 16.61 20.59
CA GLU A 716 6.29 16.81 21.79
C GLU A 716 6.16 18.19 22.46
N LEU A 717 5.42 19.13 21.86
CA LEU A 717 5.16 20.43 22.48
C LEU A 717 4.14 20.31 23.62
N ASP A 718 4.42 20.94 24.78
CA ASP A 718 3.51 21.04 25.92
C ASP A 718 2.16 21.67 25.49
N ASN A 719 2.22 22.91 24.99
CA ASN A 719 1.10 23.66 24.42
C ASN A 719 0.98 23.45 22.90
N TRP A 720 0.95 22.20 22.44
CA TRP A 720 0.87 21.86 21.01
C TRP A 720 -0.29 22.49 20.21
N LEU A 721 -1.33 23.02 20.86
CA LEU A 721 -2.42 23.76 20.19
C LEU A 721 -2.02 25.19 19.78
N ASP A 722 -1.05 25.82 20.46
CA ASP A 722 -0.57 27.18 20.12
C ASP A 722 0.24 27.17 18.80
N ASP A 723 0.75 26.00 18.41
CA ASP A 723 1.47 25.75 17.15
C ASP A 723 0.55 25.66 15.91
N LEU A 724 -0.79 25.65 16.10
CA LEU A 724 -1.77 25.61 15.00
C LEU A 724 -1.55 26.76 14.00
N ASN A 725 -1.60 26.43 12.72
CA ASN A 725 -1.46 27.37 11.61
C ASN A 725 -2.83 28.01 11.26
N PRO A 726 -3.01 29.34 11.45
CA PRO A 726 -4.26 30.02 11.09
C PRO A 726 -4.50 30.04 9.57
N GLU A 727 -3.44 29.93 8.76
CA GLU A 727 -3.53 29.90 7.30
C GLU A 727 -3.65 28.46 6.74
N SER A 728 -3.85 27.45 7.60
CA SER A 728 -3.99 26.04 7.19
C SER A 728 -5.21 25.74 6.29
N LYS A 729 -6.19 26.65 6.26
CA LYS A 729 -7.38 26.58 5.41
C LYS A 729 -7.76 28.00 4.95
N VAL A 730 -7.49 28.33 3.69
CA VAL A 730 -7.93 29.59 3.05
C VAL A 730 -9.05 29.27 2.07
N VAL A 731 -10.20 29.92 2.21
CA VAL A 731 -11.37 29.72 1.34
C VAL A 731 -11.48 30.88 0.35
N ILE A 732 -11.48 30.55 -0.94
CA ILE A 732 -11.72 31.48 -2.06
C ILE A 732 -13.17 31.27 -2.52
N PRO A 733 -14.13 32.15 -2.16
CA PRO A 733 -15.56 31.90 -2.37
C PRO A 733 -16.03 32.10 -3.83
N CYS A 734 -15.26 32.82 -4.65
CA CYS A 734 -15.63 33.24 -5.99
C CYS A 734 -14.44 33.14 -6.97
N ALA A 735 -13.85 31.95 -7.11
CA ALA A 735 -12.94 31.67 -8.22
C ALA A 735 -13.72 31.50 -9.53
N TYR A 736 -13.11 31.80 -10.67
CA TYR A 736 -13.73 31.73 -11.99
C TYR A 736 -13.15 30.54 -12.78
N GLY A 737 -14.00 29.59 -13.21
CA GLY A 737 -13.63 28.38 -13.94
C GLY A 737 -14.16 28.32 -15.37
N VAL A 738 -13.59 27.42 -16.18
CA VAL A 738 -14.14 27.08 -17.51
C VAL A 738 -15.51 26.39 -17.41
N PRO A 739 -16.43 26.57 -18.38
CA PRO A 739 -17.79 26.01 -18.30
C PRO A 739 -17.87 24.48 -18.20
N SER A 740 -16.87 23.76 -18.71
CA SER A 740 -16.80 22.29 -18.66
C SER A 740 -16.77 21.73 -17.24
N LEU A 741 -16.30 22.51 -16.25
CA LEU A 741 -16.33 22.11 -14.84
C LEU A 741 -17.74 21.99 -14.26
N LYS A 742 -18.78 22.49 -14.94
CA LYS A 742 -20.18 22.28 -14.54
C LYS A 742 -20.58 20.80 -14.47
N PHE A 743 -19.83 19.92 -15.16
CA PHE A 743 -20.08 18.48 -15.20
C PHE A 743 -19.11 17.67 -14.33
N ALA A 744 -18.36 18.30 -13.42
CA ALA A 744 -17.50 17.60 -12.47
C ALA A 744 -18.34 16.89 -11.40
N GLU A 745 -18.09 15.59 -11.19
CA GLU A 745 -18.73 14.80 -10.14
C GLU A 745 -17.90 14.79 -8.85
N VAL A 746 -18.49 14.39 -7.72
CA VAL A 746 -17.78 14.33 -6.43
C VAL A 746 -16.64 13.30 -6.51
N GLU A 747 -15.50 13.63 -5.90
CA GLU A 747 -14.21 12.94 -6.07
C GLU A 747 -13.53 13.08 -7.45
N ASP A 748 -14.05 13.82 -8.44
CA ASP A 748 -13.29 14.11 -9.67
C ASP A 748 -12.01 14.90 -9.37
N LYS A 749 -10.92 14.54 -10.06
CA LYS A 749 -9.57 15.08 -9.82
C LYS A 749 -9.05 15.83 -11.04
N PHE A 750 -8.67 17.08 -10.82
CA PHE A 750 -8.20 18.00 -11.84
C PHE A 750 -6.83 18.57 -11.49
N GLN A 751 -5.99 18.77 -12.50
CA GLN A 751 -4.89 19.72 -12.40
C GLN A 751 -5.40 21.10 -12.85
N PHE A 752 -5.53 22.04 -11.92
CA PHE A 752 -5.77 23.44 -12.25
C PHE A 752 -4.44 24.02 -12.75
N GLU A 753 -4.44 24.46 -14.02
CA GLU A 753 -3.22 24.91 -14.70
C GLU A 753 -2.45 25.95 -13.88
N ARG A 754 -1.12 25.76 -13.79
CA ARG A 754 -0.17 26.54 -12.98
C ARG A 754 -0.41 26.58 -11.45
N LEU A 755 -1.57 26.18 -10.94
CA LEU A 755 -1.96 26.33 -9.53
C LEU A 755 -1.66 25.08 -8.68
N GLY A 756 -2.14 23.91 -9.08
CA GLY A 756 -2.08 22.69 -8.24
C GLY A 756 -2.97 21.57 -8.75
N TYR A 757 -3.07 20.51 -7.95
CA TYR A 757 -4.07 19.46 -8.13
C TYR A 757 -5.22 19.67 -7.14
N PHE A 758 -6.44 19.48 -7.61
CA PHE A 758 -7.68 19.78 -6.92
C PHE A 758 -8.68 18.64 -7.08
N VAL A 759 -9.55 18.45 -6.08
CA VAL A 759 -10.64 17.45 -6.11
C VAL A 759 -11.98 18.15 -5.88
N ALA A 760 -13.04 17.70 -6.55
CA ALA A 760 -14.40 18.11 -6.24
C ALA A 760 -14.81 17.55 -4.86
N ASP A 761 -15.09 18.45 -3.92
CA ASP A 761 -15.43 18.11 -2.54
C ASP A 761 -16.88 17.59 -2.42
N LYS A 762 -17.14 16.76 -1.41
CA LYS A 762 -18.47 16.21 -1.12
C LYS A 762 -19.54 17.27 -0.77
N ASP A 763 -19.12 18.48 -0.36
CA ASP A 763 -20.03 19.61 -0.13
C ASP A 763 -20.51 20.27 -1.45
N SER A 764 -20.04 19.80 -2.61
CA SER A 764 -20.45 20.31 -3.92
C SER A 764 -21.91 20.00 -4.25
N THR A 765 -22.56 20.94 -4.94
CA THR A 765 -23.94 20.86 -5.41
C THR A 765 -24.02 21.35 -6.87
N PRO A 766 -25.07 21.03 -7.64
CA PRO A 766 -25.24 21.51 -9.01
C PRO A 766 -25.23 23.04 -9.15
N GLU A 767 -25.60 23.75 -8.09
CA GLU A 767 -25.62 25.22 -7.99
C GLU A 767 -24.31 25.81 -7.45
N LYS A 768 -23.54 25.04 -6.66
CA LYS A 768 -22.28 25.47 -6.03
C LYS A 768 -21.25 24.34 -6.03
N LEU A 769 -20.30 24.41 -6.95
CA LEU A 769 -19.14 23.53 -6.99
C LEU A 769 -18.07 23.99 -6.01
N ILE A 770 -17.42 23.02 -5.36
CA ILE A 770 -16.43 23.26 -4.30
C ILE A 770 -15.20 22.39 -4.55
N PHE A 771 -14.01 22.99 -4.66
CA PHE A 771 -12.78 22.26 -4.96
C PHE A 771 -11.75 22.36 -3.83
N ASN A 772 -11.34 21.21 -3.27
CA ASN A 772 -10.25 21.12 -2.30
C ASN A 772 -8.90 21.07 -3.02
N ARG A 773 -7.90 21.85 -2.57
CA ARG A 773 -6.51 21.68 -3.01
C ARG A 773 -5.92 20.39 -2.44
N ILE A 774 -5.64 19.42 -3.31
CA ILE A 774 -4.96 18.17 -2.96
C ILE A 774 -3.51 18.48 -2.62
N VAL A 775 -2.79 19.12 -3.56
CA VAL A 775 -1.35 19.39 -3.46
C VAL A 775 -0.91 20.44 -4.50
N THR A 776 0.16 21.19 -4.21
CA THR A 776 0.79 22.15 -5.14
C THR A 776 1.53 21.46 -6.28
N LEU A 777 1.77 22.17 -7.41
CA LEU A 777 2.49 21.59 -8.57
C LEU A 777 4.00 21.38 -8.36
N ARG A 778 4.61 22.10 -7.42
CA ARG A 778 6.06 22.09 -7.18
C ARG A 778 6.35 21.82 -5.71
N ASP A 779 7.35 20.99 -5.50
CA ASP A 779 7.85 20.63 -4.18
C ASP A 779 9.01 21.56 -3.76
N THR A 780 9.23 21.68 -2.45
CA THR A 780 10.49 22.17 -1.85
C THR A 780 11.45 21.02 -1.55
N TYR A 781 10.94 19.79 -1.41
CA TYR A 781 11.73 18.57 -1.22
C TYR A 781 12.61 18.24 -2.44
N LYS A 782 13.78 17.68 -2.15
CA LYS A 782 14.70 17.12 -3.15
C LYS A 782 14.93 15.64 -2.84
N PRO A 783 14.74 14.72 -3.81
CA PRO A 783 15.11 13.31 -3.64
C PRO A 783 16.56 13.19 -3.16
N GLY A 784 16.80 12.33 -2.16
CA GLY A 784 18.11 12.16 -1.53
C GLY A 784 18.37 13.06 -0.31
N SER A 785 17.47 13.98 0.04
CA SER A 785 17.45 14.54 1.40
C SER A 785 16.87 13.51 2.38
N LYS A 786 17.59 13.24 3.48
CA LYS A 786 17.13 12.41 4.60
C LYS A 786 16.04 13.12 5.39
#